data_AF-A0A1F3BAZ2-F1
#
_entry.id   AF-A0A1F3BAZ2-F1
#
_cell.length_a   1.000
_cell.length_b   1.000
_cell.length_c   1.000
_cell.angle_alpha   90.00
_cell.angle_beta   90.00
_cell.angle_gamma   90.00
#
_symmetry.space_group_name_H-M   'P 1'
#
loop_
_entity.id
_entity.type
_entity.pdbx_description
1 polymer ?
#
loop_
_entity_poly.entity_id
_entity_poly.type
_entity_poly.pdbx_seq_one_letter_code
_entity_poly.pdbx_strand_id
1 'polypeptide(L)'
;MSRVIVLGPKRLLGQVIEEVQRIGALHIDHIESEEAPVTALQLSEDETRRLHVLERALTRADGLLILVRGDASGGGAAIPSDLAGVSTDELDSRVADVEQRVRQLTRTRLELEEESSLIASYEGAVRALSPLLNALAASKALESIGFLLNTKDLTVVTAIRNELVKATGGRVEVISRIVDENRIGVVVAFRRAEADLVRPVLSRAGVSELRLPARFAGAQTADTIAMMERRKAEVPKEIERLDRELTQIAAAERPRIAAARAVLADSLAQMKVVPELAQSRYTFILHGWSPTRAVPEIRGRLRERFGAEIVVYDTPADPHHDPERVPVMLDNPGFIRPFQRLLALFQPPRYGAWDPSPVVAITFPIFVGLVIGDVAYGLLLFALGWMLRNRARAGQPLTINLLNVRFQPPLVADLSFLLRVCAFWIILFGIVYLEFFGNLVELLAHKYHWPIAPLFNRLAEQNWTPYFLMILAAGILMIFLGLLVHLIGALRQRHFVGVFESVVIMLGTGGLLLFLGAEGDTLPAALGPVGLYLFMGAVVMAGISLIVDRDVIKRILWLLESTAAFGHILSHARLMAFGLAAAALALAANEVGPAMATQFRIPGVIGTIAGWLLAAGFQTMFFVFTIMGHIIQPARLHWVEFFSKFKFHEETGRRYQPFHKSGDA
;
A
#
# COMPACT_ATOMS: atom_id res chain seq x y z
N MET A 1 19.44 -12.59 -20.32
CA MET A 1 19.28 -11.29 -21.01
C MET A 1 20.25 -11.26 -22.18
N SER A 2 19.87 -10.55 -23.24
CA SER A 2 20.75 -10.24 -24.36
C SER A 2 20.73 -8.73 -24.58
N ARG A 3 21.91 -8.17 -24.85
CA ARG A 3 22.06 -6.81 -25.35
C ARG A 3 21.54 -6.78 -26.78
N VAL A 4 20.64 -5.86 -27.09
CA VAL A 4 20.04 -5.69 -28.40
C VAL A 4 20.36 -4.28 -28.88
N ILE A 5 20.94 -4.18 -30.07
CA ILE A 5 21.24 -2.92 -30.76
C ILE A 5 20.43 -2.90 -32.05
N VAL A 6 19.56 -1.91 -32.19
CA VAL A 6 18.76 -1.68 -33.40
C VAL A 6 19.32 -0.48 -34.14
N LEU A 7 19.71 -0.69 -35.39
CA LEU A 7 20.28 0.31 -36.28
C LEU A 7 19.34 0.54 -37.46
N GLY A 8 19.08 1.80 -37.78
CA GLY A 8 18.25 2.16 -38.94
C GLY A 8 18.40 3.62 -39.36
N PRO A 9 17.81 4.01 -40.49
CA PRO A 9 17.84 5.39 -40.96
C PRO A 9 16.96 6.30 -40.10
N LYS A 10 17.41 7.54 -39.85
CA LYS A 10 16.69 8.51 -38.98
C LYS A 10 15.24 8.76 -39.39
N ARG A 11 14.90 8.63 -40.68
CA ARG A 11 13.52 8.77 -41.19
C ARG A 11 12.54 7.76 -40.60
N LEU A 12 13.00 6.58 -40.18
CA LEU A 12 12.17 5.50 -39.64
C LEU A 12 12.10 5.50 -38.10
N LEU A 13 12.84 6.38 -37.42
CA LEU A 13 12.99 6.40 -35.97
C LEU A 13 11.65 6.32 -35.23
N GLY A 14 10.69 7.19 -35.57
CA GLY A 14 9.38 7.22 -34.90
C GLY A 14 8.59 5.93 -35.08
N GLN A 15 8.59 5.35 -36.29
CA GLN A 15 7.87 4.09 -36.58
C GLN A 15 8.50 2.90 -35.86
N VAL A 16 9.82 2.92 -35.70
CA VAL A 16 10.56 1.86 -35.00
C VAL A 16 10.31 1.92 -33.50
N ILE A 17 10.35 3.11 -32.89
CA ILE A 17 9.99 3.29 -31.48
C ILE A 17 8.57 2.79 -31.21
N GLU A 18 7.62 3.10 -32.10
CA GLU A 18 6.23 2.63 -31.99
C GLU A 18 6.12 1.10 -32.01
N GLU A 19 6.84 0.42 -32.90
CA GLU A 19 6.84 -1.06 -32.93
C GLU A 19 7.56 -1.66 -31.74
N VAL A 20 8.70 -1.10 -31.33
CA VAL A 20 9.41 -1.58 -30.14
C VAL A 20 8.51 -1.47 -28.91
N GLN A 21 7.75 -0.38 -28.78
CA GLN A 21 6.76 -0.20 -27.71
C GLN A 21 5.62 -1.21 -27.81
N ARG A 22 5.13 -1.51 -29.03
CA ARG A 22 4.09 -2.51 -29.27
C ARG A 22 4.56 -3.92 -28.93
N ILE A 23 5.85 -4.21 -29.11
CA ILE A 23 6.44 -5.50 -28.76
C ILE A 23 6.59 -5.64 -27.24
N GLY A 24 6.90 -4.55 -26.52
CA GLY A 24 6.90 -4.56 -25.06
C GLY A 24 8.00 -5.40 -24.43
N ALA A 25 9.07 -5.71 -25.17
CA ALA A 25 10.11 -6.66 -24.74
C ALA A 25 11.52 -6.07 -24.70
N LEU A 26 11.68 -4.76 -24.93
CA LEU A 26 12.98 -4.11 -24.91
C LEU A 26 13.03 -3.07 -23.80
N HIS A 27 14.00 -3.21 -22.89
CA HIS A 27 14.36 -2.18 -21.92
C HIS A 27 15.41 -1.28 -22.54
N ILE A 28 15.08 -0.01 -22.77
CA ILE A 28 16.01 0.95 -23.39
C ILE A 28 17.03 1.39 -22.35
N ASP A 29 18.29 1.48 -22.76
CA ASP A 29 19.40 1.88 -21.90
C ASP A 29 20.28 2.89 -22.63
N HIS A 30 20.83 3.85 -21.90
CA HIS A 30 21.62 4.94 -22.48
C HIS A 30 22.97 4.41 -23.00
N ILE A 31 23.44 4.96 -24.12
CA ILE A 31 24.79 4.71 -24.64
C ILE A 31 25.69 5.82 -24.10
N GLU A 32 26.64 5.47 -23.23
CA GLU A 32 27.64 6.42 -22.73
C GLU A 32 28.66 6.76 -23.82
N SER A 33 29.14 8.01 -23.82
CA SER A 33 30.01 8.55 -24.88
C SER A 33 31.38 7.88 -25.00
N GLU A 34 31.77 7.04 -24.04
CA GLU A 34 33.04 6.30 -24.05
C GLU A 34 33.00 5.08 -25.01
N GLU A 35 31.82 4.54 -25.34
CA GLU A 35 31.69 3.32 -26.15
C GLU A 35 31.68 3.57 -27.67
N ALA A 36 31.31 4.78 -28.10
CA ALA A 36 31.35 5.20 -29.51
C ALA A 36 31.26 6.74 -29.65
N PRO A 37 31.84 7.35 -30.71
CA PRO A 37 31.75 8.80 -30.96
C PRO A 37 30.36 9.18 -31.50
N VAL A 38 29.33 8.99 -30.70
CA VAL A 38 27.92 9.17 -31.06
C VAL A 38 27.32 10.22 -30.16
N THR A 39 26.62 11.19 -30.74
CA THR A 39 25.98 12.26 -29.99
C THR A 39 24.61 11.78 -29.51
N ALA A 40 24.28 12.06 -28.24
CA ALA A 40 22.92 11.88 -27.74
C ALA A 40 21.94 12.69 -28.60
N LEU A 41 20.77 12.13 -28.87
CA LEU A 41 19.79 12.80 -29.72
C LEU A 41 19.14 13.95 -28.95
N GLN A 42 19.40 15.19 -29.37
CA GLN A 42 18.73 16.36 -28.80
C GLN A 42 17.35 16.52 -29.44
N LEU A 43 16.34 16.74 -28.60
CA LEU A 43 15.01 17.12 -29.05
C LEU A 43 15.09 18.48 -29.76
N SER A 44 14.49 18.58 -30.93
CA SER A 44 14.27 19.87 -31.59
C SER A 44 13.36 20.77 -30.75
N GLU A 45 13.37 22.08 -31.02
CA GLU A 45 12.45 23.02 -30.33
C GLU A 45 10.98 22.62 -30.52
N ASP A 46 10.62 22.10 -31.70
CA ASP A 46 9.26 21.63 -31.99
C ASP A 46 8.90 20.35 -31.22
N GLU A 47 9.84 19.40 -31.09
CA GLU A 47 9.63 18.18 -30.29
C GLU A 47 9.54 18.49 -28.79
N THR A 48 10.31 19.47 -28.31
CA THR A 48 10.24 19.94 -26.92
C THR A 48 8.89 20.61 -26.63
N ARG A 49 8.38 21.42 -27.57
CA ARG A 49 7.01 21.96 -27.48
C ARG A 49 5.95 20.85 -27.44
N ARG A 50 6.07 19.83 -28.31
CA ARG A 50 5.17 18.67 -28.31
C ARG A 50 5.20 17.90 -27.00
N LEU A 51 6.39 17.71 -26.40
CA LEU A 51 6.55 17.06 -25.10
C LEU A 51 5.77 17.81 -24.02
N HIS A 52 5.91 19.14 -23.92
CA HIS A 52 5.16 19.95 -22.95
C HIS A 52 3.64 19.92 -23.18
N VAL A 53 3.19 19.89 -24.44
CA VAL A 53 1.76 19.73 -24.76
C VAL A 53 1.25 18.38 -24.25
N LEU A 54 2.00 17.29 -24.50
CA LEU A 54 1.65 15.95 -24.01
C LEU A 54 1.62 15.86 -22.49
N GLU A 55 2.59 16.46 -21.78
CA GLU A 55 2.60 16.49 -20.31
C GLU A 55 1.39 17.23 -19.74
N ARG A 56 1.03 18.37 -20.35
CA ARG A 56 -0.15 19.14 -19.96
C ARG A 56 -1.45 18.37 -20.22
N ALA A 57 -1.56 17.73 -21.38
CA ALA A 57 -2.74 16.93 -21.75
C ALA A 57 -2.91 15.72 -20.83
N LEU A 58 -1.81 15.02 -20.51
CA LEU A 58 -1.83 13.89 -19.57
C LEU A 58 -2.26 14.32 -18.17
N THR A 59 -1.67 15.41 -17.66
CA THR A 59 -2.03 15.97 -16.34
C THR A 59 -3.51 16.36 -16.28
N ARG A 60 -4.05 16.91 -17.38
CA ARG A 60 -5.47 17.24 -17.51
C ARG A 60 -6.35 15.99 -17.45
N ALA A 61 -6.00 14.95 -18.21
CA ALA A 61 -6.73 13.69 -18.19
C ALA A 61 -6.70 13.03 -16.80
N ASP A 62 -5.57 13.07 -16.10
CA ASP A 62 -5.43 12.58 -14.72
C ASP A 62 -6.31 13.36 -13.74
N GLY A 63 -6.27 14.69 -13.80
CA GLY A 63 -7.14 15.55 -12.98
C GLY A 63 -8.63 15.29 -13.22
N LEU A 64 -9.02 15.09 -14.48
CA LEU A 64 -10.40 14.78 -14.85
C LEU A 64 -10.84 13.42 -14.31
N LEU A 65 -9.99 12.39 -14.38
CA LEU A 65 -10.27 11.06 -13.81
C LEU A 65 -10.44 11.09 -12.28
N ILE A 66 -9.79 12.03 -11.59
CA ILE A 66 -9.96 12.24 -10.14
C ILE A 66 -11.31 12.90 -9.83
N LEU A 67 -11.71 13.91 -10.61
CA LEU A 67 -12.99 14.62 -10.46
C LEU A 67 -14.18 13.72 -10.79
N VAL A 68 -14.05 12.92 -11.83
CA VAL A 68 -15.05 11.96 -12.29
C VAL A 68 -14.96 10.69 -11.43
N ARG A 69 -15.43 10.78 -10.18
CA ARG A 69 -15.46 9.64 -9.25
C ARG A 69 -16.44 8.57 -9.76
N GLY A 70 -15.98 7.33 -9.80
CA GLY A 70 -16.71 6.17 -10.30
C GLY A 70 -15.87 4.92 -10.12
N ASP A 71 -16.50 3.74 -10.14
CA ASP A 71 -15.79 2.47 -10.03
C ASP A 71 -14.81 2.34 -11.20
N ALA A 72 -13.53 2.12 -10.88
CA ALA A 72 -12.47 1.89 -11.85
C ALA A 72 -12.53 0.46 -12.41
N SER A 73 -13.72 -0.04 -12.72
CA SER A 73 -13.96 -1.40 -13.22
C SER A 73 -13.69 -1.54 -14.74
N GLY A 74 -12.83 -0.68 -15.29
CA GLY A 74 -12.44 -0.68 -16.71
C GLY A 74 -10.94 -0.46 -16.92
N GLY A 75 -10.09 -1.00 -16.03
CA GLY A 75 -8.67 -1.14 -16.33
C GLY A 75 -8.50 -2.28 -17.34
N GLY A 76 -8.39 -1.94 -18.62
CA GLY A 76 -8.33 -2.90 -19.73
C GLY A 76 -9.45 -2.77 -20.76
N ALA A 77 -10.11 -1.61 -20.87
CA ALA A 77 -10.90 -1.35 -22.07
C ALA A 77 -9.95 -1.23 -23.26
N ALA A 78 -10.06 -2.16 -24.22
CA ALA A 78 -9.39 -2.07 -25.52
C ALA A 78 -9.53 -0.64 -26.04
N ILE A 79 -8.41 -0.04 -26.48
CA ILE A 79 -8.40 1.30 -27.06
C ILE A 79 -9.47 1.31 -28.16
N PRO A 80 -10.55 2.10 -28.02
CA PRO A 80 -11.57 2.21 -29.06
C PRO A 80 -10.89 2.51 -30.40
N SER A 81 -11.26 1.78 -31.45
CA SER A 81 -10.71 1.93 -32.80
C SER A 81 -10.80 3.36 -33.35
N ASP A 82 -11.72 4.14 -32.79
CA ASP A 82 -12.03 5.54 -33.01
C ASP A 82 -11.03 6.53 -32.36
N LEU A 83 -10.11 6.06 -31.52
CA LEU A 83 -8.96 6.83 -31.00
C LEU A 83 -7.62 6.44 -31.64
N ALA A 84 -7.59 5.38 -32.45
CA ALA A 84 -6.40 4.96 -33.16
C ALA A 84 -6.11 5.91 -34.33
N GLY A 85 -5.06 6.72 -34.22
CA GLY A 85 -4.63 7.66 -35.27
C GLY A 85 -5.19 9.08 -35.14
N VAL A 86 -5.88 9.39 -34.04
CA VAL A 86 -6.30 10.77 -33.72
C VAL A 86 -5.09 11.60 -33.29
N SER A 87 -4.99 12.83 -33.80
CA SER A 87 -3.91 13.75 -33.44
C SER A 87 -3.92 14.10 -31.94
N THR A 88 -2.74 14.33 -31.36
CA THR A 88 -2.58 14.68 -29.93
C THR A 88 -3.38 15.93 -29.55
N ASP A 89 -3.48 16.88 -30.48
CA ASP A 89 -4.17 18.16 -30.26
C ASP A 89 -5.70 17.98 -30.23
N GLU A 90 -6.23 17.07 -31.05
CA GLU A 90 -7.65 16.72 -31.06
C GLU A 90 -8.05 15.89 -29.82
N LEU A 91 -7.13 15.06 -29.31
CA LEU A 91 -7.31 14.39 -28.01
C LEU A 91 -7.33 15.39 -26.85
N ASP A 92 -6.42 16.37 -26.84
CA ASP A 92 -6.39 17.41 -25.79
C ASP A 92 -7.64 18.29 -25.81
N SER A 93 -8.15 18.65 -27.00
CA SER A 93 -9.38 19.46 -27.12
C SER A 93 -10.61 18.70 -26.63
N ARG A 94 -10.75 17.41 -26.98
CA ARG A 94 -11.87 16.57 -26.49
C ARG A 94 -11.83 16.42 -24.98
N VAL A 95 -10.65 16.23 -24.38
CA VAL A 95 -10.50 16.18 -22.92
C VAL A 95 -10.81 17.55 -22.28
N ALA A 96 -10.43 18.66 -22.93
CA ALA A 96 -10.72 20.02 -22.48
C ALA A 96 -12.22 20.29 -22.39
N ASP A 97 -12.98 19.90 -23.41
CA ASP A 97 -14.43 20.14 -23.49
C ASP A 97 -15.16 19.44 -22.33
N VAL A 98 -14.80 18.18 -22.08
CA VAL A 98 -15.38 17.39 -20.98
C VAL A 98 -14.95 17.96 -19.64
N GLU A 99 -13.68 18.35 -19.49
CA GLU A 99 -13.18 18.98 -18.27
C GLU A 99 -13.95 20.27 -17.96
N GLN A 100 -14.16 21.15 -18.94
CA GLN A 100 -14.89 22.39 -18.76
C GLN A 100 -16.31 22.13 -18.28
N ARG A 101 -17.01 21.16 -18.89
CA ARG A 101 -18.37 20.78 -18.49
C ARG A 101 -18.41 20.21 -17.07
N VAL A 102 -17.51 19.30 -16.72
CA VAL A 102 -17.43 18.69 -15.37
C VAL A 102 -17.08 19.74 -14.32
N ARG A 103 -16.13 20.65 -14.61
CA ARG A 103 -15.76 21.75 -13.70
C ARG A 103 -16.92 22.71 -13.46
N GLN A 104 -17.69 23.06 -14.50
CA GLN A 104 -18.88 23.90 -14.36
C GLN A 104 -19.93 23.24 -13.46
N LEU A 105 -20.28 21.97 -13.72
CA LEU A 105 -21.25 21.23 -12.90
C LEU A 105 -20.78 21.07 -11.45
N THR A 106 -19.51 20.76 -11.24
CA THR A 106 -18.92 20.60 -9.89
C THR A 106 -18.93 21.93 -9.13
N ARG A 107 -18.63 23.04 -9.81
CA ARG A 107 -18.71 24.38 -9.23
C ARG A 107 -20.14 24.72 -8.83
N THR A 108 -21.13 24.51 -9.71
CA THR A 108 -22.54 24.77 -9.40
C THR A 108 -23.02 23.90 -8.24
N ARG A 109 -22.57 22.65 -8.16
CA ARG A 109 -22.87 21.75 -7.04
C ARG A 109 -22.33 22.30 -5.72
N LEU A 110 -21.08 22.77 -5.70
CA LEU A 110 -20.46 23.39 -4.50
C LEU A 110 -21.21 24.66 -4.09
N GLU A 111 -21.58 25.52 -5.05
CA GLU A 111 -22.37 26.73 -4.78
C GLU A 111 -23.74 26.38 -4.16
N LEU A 112 -24.39 25.29 -4.59
CA LEU A 112 -25.65 24.80 -4.02
C LEU A 112 -25.46 24.15 -2.63
N GLU A 113 -24.36 23.43 -2.39
CA GLU A 113 -24.02 22.89 -1.07
C GLU A 113 -23.77 24.02 -0.05
N GLU A 114 -23.05 25.06 -0.47
CA GLU A 114 -22.88 26.29 0.31
C GLU A 114 -24.23 26.96 0.58
N GLU A 115 -25.09 27.10 -0.43
CA GLU A 115 -26.45 27.63 -0.27
C GLU A 115 -27.26 26.80 0.75
N SER A 116 -27.24 25.47 0.65
CA SER A 116 -27.93 24.58 1.58
C SER A 116 -27.39 24.71 3.01
N SER A 117 -26.08 24.81 3.18
CA SER A 117 -25.42 24.99 4.49
C SER A 117 -25.78 26.34 5.12
N LEU A 118 -25.83 27.40 4.31
CA LEU A 118 -26.28 28.72 4.73
C LEU A 118 -27.74 28.69 5.15
N ILE A 119 -28.64 28.12 4.32
CA ILE A 119 -30.06 27.98 4.66
C ILE A 119 -30.23 27.23 5.98
N ALA A 120 -29.57 26.07 6.15
CA ALA A 120 -29.63 25.31 7.39
C ALA A 120 -29.11 26.10 8.61
N SER A 121 -28.07 26.93 8.42
CA SER A 121 -27.48 27.73 9.50
C SER A 121 -28.34 28.92 9.92
N TYR A 122 -29.07 29.53 8.97
CA TYR A 122 -29.83 30.76 9.20
C TYR A 122 -31.33 30.52 9.40
N GLU A 123 -31.93 29.48 8.82
CA GLU A 123 -33.38 29.21 8.88
C GLU A 123 -33.91 29.14 10.33
N GLY A 124 -33.24 28.36 11.20
CA GLY A 124 -33.64 28.26 12.61
C GLY A 124 -33.62 29.63 13.29
N ALA A 125 -32.60 30.44 12.98
CA ALA A 125 -32.46 31.79 13.50
C ALA A 125 -33.58 32.70 12.98
N VAL A 126 -33.81 32.74 11.66
CA VAL A 126 -34.84 33.58 11.05
C VAL A 126 -36.23 33.17 11.54
N ARG A 127 -36.52 31.87 11.67
CA ARG A 127 -37.80 31.35 12.18
C ARG A 127 -38.02 31.70 13.66
N ALA A 128 -37.00 31.57 14.50
CA ALA A 128 -37.11 31.89 15.92
C ALA A 128 -37.30 33.40 16.17
N LEU A 129 -36.64 34.23 15.35
CA LEU A 129 -36.61 35.68 15.49
C LEU A 129 -37.73 36.39 14.69
N SER A 130 -38.36 35.73 13.72
CA SER A 130 -39.39 36.33 12.85
C SER A 130 -40.59 36.94 13.59
N PRO A 131 -41.21 36.28 14.60
CA PRO A 131 -42.32 36.89 15.35
C PRO A 131 -41.91 38.18 16.05
N LEU A 132 -40.67 38.24 16.55
CA LEU A 132 -40.12 39.40 17.25
C LEU A 132 -39.78 40.51 16.26
N LEU A 133 -39.11 40.18 15.15
CA LEU A 133 -38.78 41.11 14.09
C LEU A 133 -40.04 41.70 13.45
N ASN A 134 -41.10 40.92 13.25
CA ASN A 134 -42.37 41.41 12.71
C ASN A 134 -43.12 42.34 13.69
N ALA A 135 -43.11 42.02 14.99
CA ALA A 135 -43.70 42.89 16.01
C ALA A 135 -42.97 44.24 16.11
N LEU A 136 -41.64 44.23 15.92
CA LEU A 136 -40.80 45.43 15.96
C LEU A 136 -40.82 46.23 14.65
N ALA A 137 -40.89 45.56 13.49
CA ALA A 137 -40.96 46.20 12.17
C ALA A 137 -42.24 47.02 11.94
N ALA A 138 -43.32 46.74 12.68
CA ALA A 138 -44.54 47.54 12.65
C ALA A 138 -44.37 48.95 13.25
N SER A 139 -43.30 49.20 14.01
CA SER A 139 -43.04 50.49 14.67
C SER A 139 -41.99 51.30 13.92
N LYS A 140 -42.35 52.50 13.43
CA LYS A 140 -41.41 53.41 12.73
C LYS A 140 -40.31 54.01 13.64
N ALA A 141 -40.43 53.86 14.96
CA ALA A 141 -39.56 54.50 15.95
C ALA A 141 -38.45 53.59 16.50
N LEU A 142 -38.54 52.28 16.28
CA LEU A 142 -37.63 51.27 16.82
C LEU A 142 -36.82 50.62 15.69
N GLU A 143 -35.55 50.39 15.93
CA GLU A 143 -34.65 49.61 15.10
C GLU A 143 -34.26 48.34 15.87
N SER A 144 -34.10 47.23 15.16
CA SER A 144 -33.76 45.93 15.76
C SER A 144 -32.55 45.32 15.09
N ILE A 145 -31.59 44.84 15.89
CA ILE A 145 -30.45 44.05 15.40
C ILE A 145 -30.59 42.63 15.96
N GLY A 146 -30.59 41.65 15.06
CA GLY A 146 -30.55 40.23 15.40
C GLY A 146 -29.14 39.66 15.27
N PHE A 147 -28.73 38.81 16.20
CA PHE A 147 -27.48 38.07 16.11
C PHE A 147 -27.59 36.67 16.72
N LEU A 148 -26.65 35.80 16.33
CA LEU A 148 -26.55 34.43 16.80
C LEU A 148 -25.36 34.27 17.75
N LEU A 149 -25.59 33.61 18.89
CA LEU A 149 -24.55 33.21 19.82
C LEU A 149 -24.39 31.68 19.78
N ASN A 150 -23.17 31.21 19.51
CA ASN A 150 -22.79 29.80 19.59
C ASN A 150 -22.47 29.41 21.06
N THR A 151 -23.43 29.59 21.97
CA THR A 151 -23.29 29.19 23.38
C THR A 151 -24.61 28.68 23.93
N LYS A 152 -24.53 27.80 24.95
CA LYS A 152 -25.69 27.34 25.74
C LYS A 152 -25.96 28.23 26.95
N ASP A 153 -24.98 29.04 27.33
CA ASP A 153 -25.01 29.77 28.58
C ASP A 153 -25.79 31.09 28.42
N LEU A 154 -27.00 31.10 28.99
CA LEU A 154 -27.84 32.30 29.15
C LEU A 154 -27.14 33.42 29.97
N THR A 155 -26.06 33.10 30.68
CA THR A 155 -25.23 34.07 31.40
C THR A 155 -24.55 35.06 30.45
N VAL A 156 -24.16 34.62 29.25
CA VAL A 156 -23.56 35.47 28.21
C VAL A 156 -24.59 36.47 27.69
N VAL A 157 -25.83 36.03 27.46
CA VAL A 157 -26.96 36.89 27.08
C VAL A 157 -27.23 37.93 28.16
N THR A 158 -27.17 37.51 29.43
CA THR A 158 -27.39 38.39 30.59
C THR A 158 -26.28 39.43 30.75
N ALA A 159 -25.03 39.05 30.49
CA ALA A 159 -23.90 39.97 30.48
C ALA A 159 -24.03 41.03 29.38
N ILE A 160 -24.38 40.62 28.15
CA ILE A 160 -24.63 41.53 27.02
C ILE A 160 -25.80 42.47 27.34
N ARG A 161 -26.89 41.95 27.94
CA ARG A 161 -28.02 42.79 28.38
C ARG A 161 -27.57 43.86 29.38
N ASN A 162 -26.75 43.51 30.35
CA ASN A 162 -26.28 44.44 31.37
C ASN A 162 -25.36 45.53 30.80
N GLU A 163 -24.49 45.21 29.85
CA GLU A 163 -23.68 46.20 29.15
C GLU A 163 -24.52 47.14 28.28
N LEU A 164 -25.49 46.60 27.55
CA LEU A 164 -26.39 47.40 26.72
C LEU A 164 -27.28 48.33 27.54
N VAL A 165 -27.80 47.87 28.68
CA VAL A 165 -28.61 48.69 29.61
C VAL A 165 -27.79 49.82 30.23
N LYS A 166 -26.51 49.58 30.56
CA LYS A 166 -25.60 50.62 31.06
C LYS A 166 -25.29 51.67 29.99
N ALA A 167 -25.13 51.26 28.74
CA ALA A 167 -24.77 52.17 27.64
C ALA A 167 -25.94 53.07 27.18
N THR A 168 -27.19 52.59 27.27
CA THR A 168 -28.40 53.32 26.82
C THR A 168 -29.29 53.84 27.95
N GLY A 169 -28.89 53.66 29.22
CA GLY A 169 -29.67 54.09 30.38
C GLY A 169 -31.02 53.37 30.51
N GLY A 170 -31.07 52.08 30.14
CA GLY A 170 -32.27 51.24 30.27
C GLY A 170 -33.29 51.35 29.14
N ARG A 171 -32.96 51.97 28.00
CA ARG A 171 -33.86 52.14 26.84
C ARG A 171 -33.71 51.08 25.75
N VAL A 172 -33.11 49.94 26.13
CA VAL A 172 -32.86 48.80 25.24
C VAL A 172 -33.54 47.56 25.80
N GLU A 173 -34.25 46.85 24.93
CA GLU A 173 -34.86 45.58 25.25
C GLU A 173 -34.12 44.46 24.50
N VAL A 174 -33.68 43.44 25.25
CA VAL A 174 -32.96 42.29 24.72
C VAL A 174 -33.85 41.07 24.91
N ILE A 175 -34.27 40.48 23.79
CA ILE A 175 -35.08 39.27 23.77
C ILE A 175 -34.21 38.14 23.22
N SER A 176 -34.17 37.01 23.92
CA SER A 176 -33.43 35.83 23.46
C SER A 176 -34.35 34.64 23.32
N ARG A 177 -34.09 33.82 22.30
CA ARG A 177 -34.79 32.57 22.05
C ARG A 177 -33.79 31.51 21.63
N ILE A 178 -33.95 30.32 22.17
CA ILE A 178 -33.12 29.17 21.78
C ILE A 178 -33.47 28.81 20.34
N VAL A 179 -32.44 28.74 19.49
CA VAL A 179 -32.57 28.44 18.06
C VAL A 179 -32.39 26.94 17.81
N ASP A 180 -31.35 26.34 18.43
CA ASP A 180 -30.99 24.92 18.35
C ASP A 180 -30.32 24.46 19.67
N GLU A 181 -30.00 23.17 19.83
CA GLU A 181 -29.35 22.57 21.02
C GLU A 181 -28.01 23.25 21.44
N ASN A 182 -27.40 24.03 20.54
CA ASN A 182 -26.11 24.70 20.74
C ASN A 182 -26.13 26.21 20.42
N ARG A 183 -27.27 26.83 20.08
CA ARG A 183 -27.32 28.23 19.62
C ARG A 183 -28.48 29.01 20.21
N ILE A 184 -28.21 30.26 20.60
CA ILE A 184 -29.22 31.22 21.08
C ILE A 184 -29.30 32.38 20.08
N GLY A 185 -30.50 32.66 19.59
CA GLY A 185 -30.81 33.85 18.81
C GLY A 185 -31.21 34.99 19.74
N VAL A 186 -30.59 36.15 19.56
CA VAL A 186 -30.86 37.35 20.36
C VAL A 186 -31.29 38.48 19.44
N VAL A 187 -32.42 39.13 19.77
CA VAL A 187 -32.86 40.38 19.15
C VAL A 187 -32.69 41.50 20.16
N VAL A 188 -32.00 42.56 19.75
CA VAL A 188 -31.89 43.80 20.53
C VAL A 188 -32.73 44.86 19.85
N ALA A 189 -33.75 45.35 20.55
CA ALA A 189 -34.61 46.44 20.11
C ALA A 189 -34.18 47.75 20.79
N PHE A 190 -33.97 48.80 20.01
CA PHE A 190 -33.56 50.12 20.48
C PHE A 190 -34.20 51.23 19.64
N ARG A 191 -34.24 52.47 20.15
CA ARG A 191 -34.70 53.60 19.33
C ARG A 191 -33.66 53.95 18.29
N ARG A 192 -34.11 54.35 17.10
CA ARG A 192 -33.23 54.74 15.97
C ARG A 192 -32.18 55.80 16.33
N ALA A 193 -32.49 56.69 17.28
CA ALA A 193 -31.57 57.72 17.78
C ALA A 193 -30.38 57.16 18.61
N GLU A 194 -30.44 55.91 19.07
CA GLU A 194 -29.41 55.27 19.90
C GLU A 194 -28.61 54.18 19.14
N ALA A 195 -28.81 54.07 17.82
CA ALA A 195 -28.13 53.08 16.97
C ALA A 195 -26.60 53.19 17.03
N ASP A 196 -26.08 54.42 17.09
CA ASP A 196 -24.64 54.70 17.14
C ASP A 196 -23.99 54.31 18.47
N LEU A 197 -24.78 54.16 19.54
CA LEU A 197 -24.31 53.70 20.86
C LEU A 197 -24.31 52.17 20.98
N VAL A 198 -25.25 51.49 20.30
CA VAL A 198 -25.47 50.04 20.42
C VAL A 198 -24.52 49.23 19.51
N ARG A 199 -24.32 49.66 18.25
CA ARG A 199 -23.49 48.93 17.27
C ARG A 199 -22.03 48.71 17.71
N PRO A 200 -21.33 49.68 18.33
CA PRO A 200 -19.95 49.49 18.80
C PRO A 200 -19.82 48.54 19.99
N VAL A 201 -20.87 48.41 20.82
CA VAL A 201 -20.89 47.49 21.98
C VAL A 201 -21.06 46.05 21.48
N LEU A 202 -21.97 45.83 20.53
CA LEU A 202 -22.16 44.52 19.90
C LEU A 202 -20.92 44.07 19.10
N SER A 203 -20.25 44.99 18.40
CA SER A 203 -19.02 44.69 17.67
C SER A 203 -17.86 44.34 18.61
N ARG A 204 -17.74 45.04 19.75
CA ARG A 204 -16.73 44.73 20.79
C ARG A 204 -16.95 43.39 21.48
N ALA A 205 -18.20 42.95 21.59
CA ALA A 205 -18.57 41.65 22.13
C ALA A 205 -18.26 40.47 21.16
N GLY A 206 -17.71 40.74 19.96
CA GLY A 206 -17.35 39.70 18.98
C GLY A 206 -18.56 39.02 18.34
N VAL A 207 -19.73 39.67 18.41
CA VAL A 207 -20.99 39.11 17.95
C VAL A 207 -21.18 39.40 16.47
N SER A 208 -21.31 38.35 15.66
CA SER A 208 -21.58 38.49 14.23
C SER A 208 -23.04 38.88 14.00
N GLU A 209 -23.26 40.09 13.48
CA GLU A 209 -24.58 40.54 13.03
C GLU A 209 -25.16 39.52 12.04
N LEU A 210 -26.45 39.21 12.15
CA LEU A 210 -27.16 38.33 11.23
C LEU A 210 -27.32 39.04 9.87
N ARG A 211 -26.25 39.12 9.07
CA ARG A 211 -26.31 39.63 7.71
C ARG A 211 -26.81 38.54 6.79
N LEU A 212 -28.07 38.65 6.40
CA LEU A 212 -28.67 37.80 5.37
C LEU A 212 -27.81 37.89 4.09
N PRO A 213 -27.54 36.77 3.39
CA PRO A 213 -26.84 36.80 2.11
C PRO A 213 -27.53 37.77 1.14
N ALA A 214 -26.78 38.38 0.22
CA ALA A 214 -27.29 39.44 -0.67
C ALA A 214 -28.58 39.07 -1.43
N ARG A 215 -28.82 37.77 -1.70
CA ARG A 215 -30.05 37.25 -2.32
C ARG A 215 -31.32 37.34 -1.45
N PHE A 216 -31.15 37.44 -0.13
CA PHE A 216 -32.23 37.51 0.87
C PHE A 216 -32.32 38.90 1.52
N ALA A 217 -31.45 39.83 1.11
CA ALA A 217 -31.43 41.20 1.63
C ALA A 217 -32.53 42.04 0.96
N GLY A 218 -33.51 42.50 1.74
CA GLY A 218 -34.50 43.50 1.30
C GLY A 218 -35.96 43.04 1.18
N ALA A 219 -36.27 41.75 1.37
CA ALA A 219 -37.65 41.25 1.40
C ALA A 219 -38.26 41.33 2.82
N GLN A 220 -39.59 41.35 2.93
CA GLN A 220 -40.27 41.23 4.23
C GLN A 220 -39.88 39.89 4.87
N THR A 221 -39.68 39.86 6.20
CA THR A 221 -39.17 38.69 6.94
C THR A 221 -39.97 37.41 6.66
N ALA A 222 -41.27 37.53 6.39
CA ALA A 222 -42.14 36.41 6.02
C ALA A 222 -41.86 35.86 4.61
N ASP A 223 -41.61 36.74 3.63
CA ASP A 223 -41.26 36.35 2.25
C ASP A 223 -39.87 35.69 2.20
N THR A 224 -38.94 36.18 3.02
CA THR A 224 -37.60 35.59 3.17
C THR A 224 -37.66 34.17 3.72
N ILE A 225 -38.49 33.91 4.74
CA ILE A 225 -38.70 32.55 5.28
C ILE A 225 -39.33 31.65 4.23
N ALA A 226 -40.39 32.12 3.54
CA ALA A 226 -41.04 31.35 2.49
C ALA A 226 -40.07 31.01 1.34
N MET A 227 -39.16 31.94 0.98
CA MET A 227 -38.12 31.70 -0.02
C MET A 227 -37.06 30.71 0.47
N MET A 228 -36.61 30.81 1.73
CA MET A 228 -35.67 29.86 2.34
C MET A 228 -36.27 28.45 2.45
N GLU A 229 -37.54 28.31 2.85
CA GLU A 229 -38.23 27.02 2.92
C GLU A 229 -38.42 26.39 1.53
N ARG A 230 -38.75 27.19 0.51
CA ARG A 230 -38.80 26.72 -0.89
C ARG A 230 -37.43 26.25 -1.37
N ARG A 231 -36.38 27.05 -1.20
CA ARG A 231 -35.01 26.68 -1.61
C ARG A 231 -34.50 25.46 -0.84
N LYS A 232 -34.82 25.32 0.46
CA LYS A 232 -34.49 24.11 1.24
C LYS A 232 -35.11 22.84 0.65
N ALA A 233 -36.29 22.94 0.03
CA ALA A 233 -36.93 21.80 -0.63
C ALA A 233 -36.43 21.58 -2.07
N GLU A 234 -35.94 22.62 -2.75
CA GLU A 234 -35.48 22.58 -4.14
C GLU A 234 -33.99 22.22 -4.27
N VAL A 235 -33.12 22.84 -3.45
CA VAL A 235 -31.65 22.68 -3.51
C VAL A 235 -31.22 21.22 -3.40
N PRO A 236 -31.75 20.39 -2.48
CA PRO A 236 -31.40 18.96 -2.44
C PRO A 236 -31.78 18.22 -3.72
N LYS A 237 -32.90 18.58 -4.37
CA LYS A 237 -33.33 17.98 -5.64
C LYS A 237 -32.45 18.43 -6.80
N GLU A 238 -32.00 19.69 -6.79
CA GLU A 238 -31.02 20.21 -7.75
C GLU A 238 -29.66 19.52 -7.60
N ILE A 239 -29.17 19.35 -6.37
CA ILE A 239 -27.95 18.59 -6.07
C ILE A 239 -28.08 17.15 -6.55
N GLU A 240 -29.19 16.47 -6.25
CA GLU A 240 -29.41 15.10 -6.69
C GLU A 240 -29.47 14.98 -8.22
N ARG A 241 -30.08 15.96 -8.91
CA ARG A 241 -30.07 16.04 -10.37
C ARG A 241 -28.66 16.22 -10.93
N LEU A 242 -27.86 17.12 -10.35
CA LEU A 242 -26.47 17.35 -10.74
C LEU A 242 -25.61 16.12 -10.48
N ASP A 243 -25.80 15.42 -9.36
CA ASP A 243 -25.09 14.19 -9.04
C ASP A 243 -25.43 13.08 -10.05
N ARG A 244 -26.70 12.96 -10.47
CA ARG A 244 -27.09 12.05 -11.54
C ARG A 244 -26.45 12.43 -12.88
N GLU A 245 -26.43 13.72 -13.25
CA GLU A 245 -25.80 14.18 -14.49
C GLU A 245 -24.29 13.93 -14.48
N LEU A 246 -23.61 14.24 -13.38
CA LEU A 246 -22.19 13.93 -13.17
C LEU A 246 -21.92 12.42 -13.26
N THR A 247 -22.79 11.59 -12.68
CA THR A 247 -22.67 10.13 -12.74
C THR A 247 -22.89 9.59 -14.17
N GLN A 248 -23.82 10.18 -14.93
CA GLN A 248 -24.05 9.80 -16.33
C GLN A 248 -22.87 10.20 -17.23
N ILE A 249 -22.36 11.42 -17.07
CA ILE A 249 -21.14 11.87 -17.77
C ILE A 249 -19.96 10.97 -17.38
N ALA A 250 -19.84 10.61 -16.10
CA ALA A 250 -18.83 9.69 -15.63
C ALA A 250 -18.90 8.32 -16.30
N ALA A 251 -20.10 7.73 -16.39
CA ALA A 251 -20.28 6.43 -17.01
C ALA A 251 -19.97 6.44 -18.52
N ALA A 252 -20.33 7.53 -19.22
CA ALA A 252 -20.15 7.64 -20.67
C ALA A 252 -18.71 7.99 -21.07
N GLU A 253 -18.10 8.97 -20.40
CA GLU A 253 -16.83 9.57 -20.86
C GLU A 253 -15.59 8.98 -20.17
N ARG A 254 -15.71 8.39 -18.98
CA ARG A 254 -14.56 7.80 -18.28
C ARG A 254 -13.77 6.75 -19.08
N PRO A 255 -14.38 5.76 -19.77
CA PRO A 255 -13.61 4.81 -20.57
C PRO A 255 -12.86 5.50 -21.72
N ARG A 256 -13.46 6.54 -22.31
CA ARG A 256 -12.83 7.34 -23.37
C ARG A 256 -11.67 8.18 -22.85
N ILE A 257 -11.83 8.82 -21.69
CA ILE A 257 -10.76 9.58 -21.02
C ILE A 257 -9.62 8.64 -20.60
N ALA A 258 -9.94 7.44 -20.09
CA ALA A 258 -8.94 6.44 -19.74
C ALA A 258 -8.16 5.96 -20.97
N ALA A 259 -8.83 5.71 -22.09
CA ALA A 259 -8.18 5.36 -23.35
C ALA A 259 -7.34 6.53 -23.90
N ALA A 260 -7.85 7.76 -23.87
CA ALA A 260 -7.11 8.95 -24.28
C ALA A 260 -5.86 9.15 -23.41
N ARG A 261 -5.97 8.98 -22.08
CA ARG A 261 -4.84 8.98 -21.16
C ARG A 261 -3.81 7.93 -21.53
N ALA A 262 -4.23 6.70 -21.86
CA ALA A 262 -3.31 5.63 -22.26
C ALA A 262 -2.52 6.00 -23.53
N VAL A 263 -3.19 6.54 -24.54
CA VAL A 263 -2.55 7.00 -25.79
C VAL A 263 -1.60 8.17 -25.54
N LEU A 264 -1.99 9.14 -24.70
CA LEU A 264 -1.14 10.28 -24.32
C LEU A 264 0.08 9.83 -23.52
N ALA A 265 -0.09 8.90 -22.59
CA ALA A 265 0.99 8.31 -21.80
C ALA A 265 1.97 7.53 -22.70
N ASP A 266 1.46 6.74 -23.64
CA ASP A 266 2.27 6.00 -24.60
C ASP A 266 3.08 6.95 -25.48
N SER A 267 2.45 8.00 -26.01
CA SER A 267 3.09 9.02 -26.86
C SER A 267 4.14 9.83 -26.08
N LEU A 268 3.86 10.16 -24.81
CA LEU A 268 4.81 10.82 -23.93
C LEU A 268 6.01 9.91 -23.62
N ALA A 269 5.78 8.61 -23.40
CA ALA A 269 6.85 7.65 -23.15
C ALA A 269 7.76 7.51 -24.38
N GLN A 270 7.20 7.50 -25.60
CA GLN A 270 7.99 7.53 -26.84
C GLN A 270 8.88 8.78 -26.90
N MET A 271 8.34 9.96 -26.60
CA MET A 271 9.12 11.21 -26.62
C MET A 271 10.20 11.28 -25.54
N LYS A 272 9.97 10.65 -24.38
CA LYS A 272 10.98 10.59 -23.29
C LYS A 272 12.14 9.64 -23.58
N VAL A 273 11.92 8.63 -24.41
CA VAL A 273 12.96 7.70 -24.88
C VAL A 273 13.90 8.35 -25.89
N VAL A 274 13.39 9.29 -26.70
CA VAL A 274 14.14 9.91 -27.80
C VAL A 274 15.51 10.48 -27.37
N PRO A 275 15.65 11.21 -26.25
CA PRO A 275 16.94 11.65 -25.71
C PRO A 275 17.92 10.55 -25.27
N GLU A 276 17.42 9.37 -24.91
CA GLU A 276 18.25 8.25 -24.45
C GLU A 276 18.96 7.55 -25.62
N LEU A 277 18.48 7.77 -26.84
CA LEU A 277 19.01 7.20 -28.08
C LEU A 277 20.25 7.94 -28.57
N ALA A 278 21.12 7.20 -29.26
CA ALA A 278 22.30 7.78 -29.89
C ALA A 278 22.09 7.93 -31.40
N GLN A 279 22.68 8.96 -32.00
CA GLN A 279 22.59 9.22 -33.43
C GLN A 279 23.93 9.51 -34.10
N SER A 280 24.06 9.03 -35.33
CA SER A 280 25.05 9.52 -36.30
C SER A 280 24.39 10.53 -37.24
N ARG A 281 25.08 10.91 -38.33
CA ARG A 281 24.59 11.89 -39.31
C ARG A 281 23.30 11.45 -40.02
N TYR A 282 23.14 10.15 -40.27
CA TYR A 282 22.00 9.61 -41.03
C TYR A 282 21.30 8.42 -40.35
N THR A 283 21.90 7.85 -39.31
CA THR A 283 21.43 6.63 -38.64
C THR A 283 21.13 6.91 -37.17
N PHE A 284 20.11 6.22 -36.65
CA PHE A 284 19.87 6.13 -35.22
C PHE A 284 20.36 4.79 -34.70
N ILE A 285 20.76 4.78 -33.42
CA ILE A 285 21.19 3.61 -32.67
C ILE A 285 20.30 3.54 -31.44
N LEU A 286 19.46 2.50 -31.39
CA LEU A 286 18.69 2.17 -30.20
C LEU A 286 19.39 1.02 -29.49
N HIS A 287 19.80 1.27 -28.26
CA HIS A 287 20.45 0.31 -27.37
C HIS A 287 19.50 -0.08 -26.24
N GLY A 288 19.48 -1.37 -25.94
CA GLY A 288 18.69 -1.87 -24.84
C GLY A 288 18.94 -3.34 -24.53
N TRP A 289 18.21 -3.82 -23.54
CA TRP A 289 18.28 -5.18 -23.04
C TRP A 289 16.94 -5.88 -23.24
N SER A 290 16.97 -7.12 -23.70
CA SER A 290 15.78 -7.96 -23.86
C SER A 290 16.02 -9.37 -23.29
N PRO A 291 14.99 -10.05 -22.79
CA PRO A 291 15.07 -11.49 -22.55
C PRO A 291 15.51 -12.21 -23.83
N THR A 292 16.45 -13.14 -23.71
CA THR A 292 17.02 -13.88 -24.85
C THR A 292 15.96 -14.65 -25.63
N ARG A 293 14.86 -15.05 -24.96
CA ARG A 293 13.70 -15.70 -25.57
C ARG A 293 12.86 -14.76 -26.47
N ALA A 294 12.88 -13.46 -26.21
CA ALA A 294 12.10 -12.45 -26.95
C ALA A 294 12.87 -11.81 -28.12
N VAL A 295 14.20 -11.97 -28.18
CA VAL A 295 15.03 -11.43 -29.28
C VAL A 295 14.60 -11.93 -30.67
N PRO A 296 14.28 -13.21 -30.88
CA PRO A 296 13.81 -13.69 -32.19
C PRO A 296 12.50 -13.02 -32.61
N GLU A 297 11.60 -12.75 -31.67
CA GLU A 297 10.32 -12.06 -31.94
C GLU A 297 10.56 -10.60 -32.35
N ILE A 298 11.42 -9.88 -31.62
CA ILE A 298 11.80 -8.50 -31.95
C ILE A 298 12.39 -8.44 -33.37
N ARG A 299 13.31 -9.35 -33.68
CA ARG A 299 13.93 -9.43 -35.01
C ARG A 299 12.92 -9.74 -36.11
N GLY A 300 12.01 -10.69 -35.86
CA GLY A 300 10.98 -11.09 -36.80
C GLY A 300 10.06 -9.93 -37.17
N ARG A 301 9.48 -9.27 -36.16
CA ARG A 301 8.53 -8.16 -36.37
C ARG A 301 9.17 -6.92 -36.99
N LEU A 302 10.38 -6.56 -36.57
CA LEU A 302 11.08 -5.42 -37.17
C LEU A 302 11.45 -5.69 -38.64
N ARG A 303 11.87 -6.92 -38.96
CA ARG A 303 12.19 -7.31 -40.33
C ARG A 303 10.95 -7.39 -41.23
N GLU A 304 9.81 -7.81 -40.68
CA GLU A 304 8.54 -7.87 -41.41
C GLU A 304 8.02 -6.47 -41.78
N ARG A 305 8.07 -5.51 -40.84
CA ARG A 305 7.55 -4.16 -41.07
C ARG A 305 8.48 -3.25 -41.87
N PHE A 306 9.81 -3.37 -41.68
CA PHE A 306 10.79 -2.43 -42.24
C PHE A 306 11.79 -3.07 -43.22
N GLY A 307 11.70 -4.38 -43.45
CA GLY A 307 12.57 -5.07 -44.40
C GLY A 307 14.05 -5.10 -43.98
N ALA A 308 14.94 -4.93 -44.96
CA ALA A 308 16.40 -4.95 -44.76
C ALA A 308 16.99 -3.60 -44.33
N GLU A 309 16.16 -2.56 -44.18
CA GLU A 309 16.63 -1.22 -43.79
C GLU A 309 16.99 -1.10 -42.31
N ILE A 310 16.54 -2.06 -41.51
CA ILE A 310 16.81 -2.13 -40.07
C ILE A 310 17.63 -3.38 -39.79
N VAL A 311 18.73 -3.18 -39.07
CA VAL A 311 19.60 -4.27 -38.62
C VAL A 311 19.51 -4.37 -37.11
N VAL A 312 19.17 -5.57 -36.63
CA VAL A 312 19.12 -5.90 -35.21
C VAL A 312 20.31 -6.78 -34.88
N TYR A 313 21.24 -6.26 -34.09
CA TYR A 313 22.34 -7.03 -33.53
C TYR A 313 21.97 -7.47 -32.11
N ASP A 314 22.28 -8.72 -31.79
CA ASP A 314 22.15 -9.24 -30.44
C ASP A 314 23.48 -9.81 -29.94
N THR A 315 23.81 -9.51 -28.70
CA THR A 315 24.92 -10.12 -27.99
C THR A 315 24.38 -10.65 -26.67
N PRO A 316 24.43 -11.98 -26.41
CA PRO A 316 24.07 -12.51 -25.10
C PRO A 316 24.85 -11.78 -24.01
N ALA A 317 24.17 -11.39 -22.93
CA ALA A 317 24.84 -10.77 -21.79
C ALA A 317 25.82 -11.79 -21.19
N ASP A 318 27.11 -11.45 -21.16
CA ASP A 318 28.10 -12.22 -20.41
C ASP A 318 27.92 -11.87 -18.92
N PRO A 319 27.67 -12.84 -18.02
CA PRO A 319 27.59 -12.58 -16.58
C PRO A 319 28.84 -11.91 -15.98
N HIS A 320 29.97 -11.91 -16.69
CA HIS A 320 31.24 -11.35 -16.23
C HIS A 320 31.55 -9.94 -16.73
N HIS A 321 30.90 -9.46 -17.80
CA HIS A 321 31.09 -8.10 -18.33
C HIS A 321 29.90 -7.21 -17.90
N ASP A 322 30.17 -6.22 -17.05
CA ASP A 322 29.22 -5.25 -16.48
C ASP A 322 27.89 -5.82 -15.94
N PRO A 323 27.92 -6.70 -14.91
CA PRO A 323 26.71 -7.27 -14.31
C PRO A 323 25.81 -6.22 -13.62
N GLU A 324 26.33 -5.03 -13.33
CA GLU A 324 25.58 -3.92 -12.73
C GLU A 324 24.68 -3.19 -13.73
N ARG A 325 25.05 -3.19 -15.02
CA ARG A 325 24.29 -2.53 -16.09
C ARG A 325 23.19 -3.42 -16.63
N VAL A 326 23.33 -4.75 -16.54
CA VAL A 326 22.33 -5.71 -17.04
C VAL A 326 21.06 -5.68 -16.17
N PRO A 327 19.89 -5.37 -16.74
CA PRO A 327 18.64 -5.42 -16.00
C PRO A 327 18.21 -6.86 -15.70
N VAL A 328 17.54 -7.03 -14.57
CA VAL A 328 17.19 -8.34 -14.03
C VAL A 328 15.69 -8.58 -14.14
N MET A 329 15.35 -9.70 -14.77
CA MET A 329 13.99 -10.24 -14.86
C MET A 329 13.97 -11.61 -14.19
N LEU A 330 13.10 -11.77 -13.20
CA LEU A 330 12.89 -13.04 -12.51
C LEU A 330 11.80 -13.83 -13.24
N ASP A 331 12.16 -15.00 -13.77
CA ASP A 331 11.25 -15.92 -14.47
C ASP A 331 10.80 -17.04 -13.54
N ASN A 332 9.83 -16.73 -12.67
CA ASN A 332 9.31 -17.67 -11.69
C ASN A 332 8.00 -18.35 -12.13
N PRO A 333 7.81 -19.63 -11.76
CA PRO A 333 6.55 -20.34 -12.01
C PRO A 333 5.40 -19.69 -11.24
N GLY A 334 4.16 -19.92 -11.70
CA GLY A 334 2.96 -19.24 -11.19
C GLY A 334 2.74 -19.34 -9.67
N PHE A 335 3.19 -20.42 -9.03
CA PHE A 335 3.12 -20.61 -7.57
C PHE A 335 4.05 -19.66 -6.79
N ILE A 336 5.20 -19.28 -7.37
CA ILE A 336 6.24 -18.47 -6.71
C ILE A 336 6.05 -16.97 -6.99
N ARG A 337 5.37 -16.60 -8.09
CA ARG A 337 5.13 -15.19 -8.49
C ARG A 337 4.54 -14.30 -7.39
N PRO A 338 3.59 -14.76 -6.55
CA PRO A 338 3.07 -13.94 -5.45
C PRO A 338 4.15 -13.58 -4.42
N PHE A 339 5.04 -14.53 -4.09
CA PHE A 339 6.16 -14.30 -3.17
C PHE A 339 7.21 -13.37 -3.80
N GLN A 340 7.49 -13.52 -5.09
CA GLN A 340 8.35 -12.59 -5.82
C GLN A 340 7.83 -11.15 -5.75
N ARG A 341 6.51 -10.92 -5.88
CA ARG A 341 5.91 -9.58 -5.79
C ARG A 341 6.03 -8.98 -4.38
N LEU A 342 5.97 -9.81 -3.33
CA LEU A 342 6.29 -9.35 -1.97
C LEU A 342 7.76 -8.92 -1.86
N LEU A 343 8.66 -9.66 -2.49
CA LEU A 343 10.09 -9.34 -2.52
C LEU A 343 10.44 -8.18 -3.45
N ALA A 344 9.54 -7.79 -4.37
CA ALA A 344 9.73 -6.65 -5.27
C ALA A 344 9.72 -5.29 -4.55
N LEU A 345 9.48 -5.27 -3.23
CA LEU A 345 9.75 -4.11 -2.37
C LEU A 345 11.25 -3.86 -2.19
N PHE A 346 12.08 -4.89 -2.40
CA PHE A 346 13.54 -4.79 -2.41
C PHE A 346 14.07 -4.70 -3.84
N GLN A 347 15.30 -4.20 -3.98
CA GLN A 347 16.00 -4.25 -5.26
C GLN A 347 16.22 -5.72 -5.67
N PRO A 348 16.12 -6.05 -6.97
CA PRO A 348 16.37 -7.40 -7.43
C PRO A 348 17.85 -7.78 -7.21
N PRO A 349 18.16 -9.08 -7.14
CA PRO A 349 19.55 -9.53 -7.04
C PRO A 349 20.32 -9.16 -8.33
N ARG A 350 21.65 -9.05 -8.24
CA ARG A 350 22.54 -8.85 -9.39
C ARG A 350 22.30 -9.89 -10.48
N TYR A 351 22.51 -9.51 -11.74
CA TYR A 351 22.39 -10.43 -12.86
C TYR A 351 23.34 -11.63 -12.69
N GLY A 352 22.80 -12.85 -12.81
CA GLY A 352 23.56 -14.09 -12.60
C GLY A 352 23.64 -14.58 -11.15
N ALA A 353 23.14 -13.81 -10.18
CA ALA A 353 22.94 -14.27 -8.81
C ALA A 353 21.67 -15.14 -8.69
N TRP A 354 21.55 -15.86 -7.58
CA TRP A 354 20.44 -16.77 -7.32
C TRP A 354 19.22 -16.03 -6.76
N ASP A 355 18.02 -16.40 -7.19
CA ASP A 355 16.77 -15.77 -6.75
C ASP A 355 16.29 -16.38 -5.41
N PRO A 356 16.10 -15.59 -4.34
CA PRO A 356 15.58 -16.08 -3.05
C PRO A 356 14.09 -16.47 -3.06
N SER A 357 13.33 -16.04 -4.06
CA SER A 357 11.87 -16.23 -4.11
C SER A 357 11.41 -17.68 -3.91
N PRO A 358 12.05 -18.72 -4.49
CA PRO A 358 11.65 -20.11 -4.30
C PRO A 358 11.83 -20.62 -2.88
N VAL A 359 12.93 -20.25 -2.20
CA VAL A 359 13.15 -20.66 -0.81
C VAL A 359 12.15 -19.97 0.09
N VAL A 360 11.97 -18.65 -0.06
CA VAL A 360 10.96 -17.89 0.69
C VAL A 360 9.56 -18.49 0.47
N ALA A 361 9.20 -18.88 -0.74
CA ALA A 361 7.89 -19.47 -1.04
C ALA A 361 7.61 -20.78 -0.27
N ILE A 362 8.65 -21.51 0.13
CA ILE A 362 8.54 -22.76 0.88
C ILE A 362 8.67 -22.51 2.38
N THR A 363 9.72 -21.81 2.81
CA THR A 363 10.07 -21.68 4.23
C THR A 363 9.22 -20.66 4.97
N PHE A 364 8.80 -19.57 4.30
CA PHE A 364 8.00 -18.53 4.95
C PHE A 364 6.63 -19.06 5.42
N PRO A 365 5.83 -19.76 4.59
CA PRO A 365 4.58 -20.36 5.06
C PRO A 365 4.77 -21.37 6.18
N ILE A 366 5.86 -22.15 6.16
CA ILE A 366 6.19 -23.12 7.21
C ILE A 366 6.43 -22.39 8.55
N PHE A 367 7.23 -21.33 8.57
CA PHE A 367 7.52 -20.58 9.79
C PHE A 367 6.28 -19.86 10.34
N VAL A 368 5.43 -19.31 9.46
CA VAL A 368 4.14 -18.74 9.87
C VAL A 368 3.23 -19.81 10.49
N GLY A 369 3.20 -21.00 9.88
CA GLY A 369 2.47 -22.15 10.39
C GLY A 369 2.95 -22.58 11.78
N LEU A 370 4.27 -22.60 11.98
CA LEU A 370 4.91 -22.97 13.25
C LEU A 370 4.56 -22.01 14.40
N VAL A 371 4.48 -20.71 14.11
CA VAL A 371 4.17 -19.66 15.10
C VAL A 371 2.68 -19.67 15.47
N ILE A 372 1.78 -19.58 14.48
CA ILE A 372 0.34 -19.44 14.75
C ILE A 372 -0.21 -20.78 15.25
N GLY A 373 0.00 -21.86 14.49
CA GLY A 373 -0.28 -23.23 14.93
C GLY A 373 -1.68 -23.49 15.50
N ASP A 374 -2.74 -22.89 14.94
CA ASP A 374 -4.13 -23.08 15.40
C ASP A 374 -5.04 -23.34 14.21
N VAL A 375 -5.81 -24.44 14.27
CA VAL A 375 -6.69 -24.88 13.17
C VAL A 375 -7.81 -23.87 12.90
N ALA A 376 -8.39 -23.26 13.94
CA ALA A 376 -9.50 -22.33 13.79
C ALA A 376 -9.05 -21.04 13.12
N TYR A 377 -7.90 -20.50 13.53
CA TYR A 377 -7.30 -19.33 12.88
C TYR A 377 -6.86 -19.63 11.45
N GLY A 378 -6.29 -20.81 11.21
CA GLY A 378 -5.97 -21.28 9.87
C GLY A 378 -7.20 -21.34 8.97
N LEU A 379 -8.33 -21.87 9.46
CA LEU A 379 -9.58 -21.93 8.71
C LEU A 379 -10.16 -20.54 8.42
N LEU A 380 -10.08 -19.61 9.38
CA LEU A 380 -10.53 -18.23 9.21
C LEU A 380 -9.69 -17.51 8.14
N LEU A 381 -8.36 -17.69 8.16
CA LEU A 381 -7.46 -17.15 7.14
C LEU A 381 -7.68 -17.81 5.77
N PHE A 382 -7.98 -19.10 5.74
CA PHE A 382 -8.32 -19.80 4.51
C PHE A 382 -9.63 -19.27 3.92
N ALA A 383 -10.67 -19.09 4.74
CA ALA A 383 -11.95 -18.52 4.33
C ALA A 383 -11.80 -17.09 3.82
N LEU A 384 -11.00 -16.26 4.50
CA LEU A 384 -10.65 -14.92 4.06
C LEU A 384 -9.93 -14.96 2.72
N GLY A 385 -8.89 -15.78 2.58
CA GLY A 385 -8.15 -15.97 1.33
C GLY A 385 -9.05 -16.45 0.18
N TRP A 386 -10.03 -17.32 0.47
CA TRP A 386 -11.02 -17.78 -0.50
C TRP A 386 -11.98 -16.66 -0.92
N MET A 387 -12.47 -15.84 0.01
CA MET A 387 -13.30 -14.68 -0.28
C MET A 387 -12.56 -13.67 -1.17
N LEU A 388 -11.29 -13.38 -0.87
CA LEU A 388 -10.45 -12.51 -1.71
C LEU A 388 -10.24 -13.09 -3.10
N ARG A 389 -10.11 -14.42 -3.25
CA ARG A 389 -10.01 -15.09 -4.56
C ARG A 389 -11.25 -14.81 -5.40
N ASN A 390 -12.43 -14.96 -4.80
CA ASN A 390 -13.69 -14.80 -5.50
C ASN A 390 -13.89 -13.34 -5.93
N ARG A 391 -13.51 -12.38 -5.09
CA ARG A 391 -13.50 -10.95 -5.47
C ARG A 391 -12.50 -10.61 -6.56
N ALA A 392 -11.28 -11.15 -6.48
CA ALA A 392 -10.27 -10.93 -7.51
C ALA A 392 -10.70 -11.53 -8.87
N ARG A 393 -11.33 -12.71 -8.86
CA ARG A 393 -11.92 -13.32 -10.06
C ARG A 393 -13.09 -12.52 -10.64
N ALA A 394 -13.85 -11.84 -9.79
CA ALA A 394 -14.91 -10.92 -10.21
C ALA A 394 -14.38 -9.57 -10.72
N GLY A 395 -13.05 -9.35 -10.76
CA GLY A 395 -12.44 -8.10 -11.21
C GLY A 395 -12.67 -6.92 -10.28
N GLN A 396 -13.15 -7.15 -9.06
CA GLN A 396 -13.48 -6.07 -8.13
C GLN A 396 -12.23 -5.64 -7.35
N PRO A 397 -11.85 -4.35 -7.39
CA PRO A 397 -10.76 -3.84 -6.57
C PRO A 397 -11.16 -3.89 -5.09
N LEU A 398 -10.20 -4.17 -4.22
CA LEU A 398 -10.47 -4.18 -2.78
C LEU A 398 -10.21 -2.78 -2.24
N THR A 399 -11.30 -2.04 -1.98
CA THR A 399 -11.26 -0.71 -1.38
C THR A 399 -11.51 -0.83 0.12
N ILE A 400 -10.47 -0.66 0.92
CA ILE A 400 -10.63 -0.59 2.38
C ILE A 400 -10.94 0.87 2.73
N ASN A 401 -12.22 1.19 2.92
CA ASN A 401 -12.68 2.56 3.22
C ASN A 401 -12.03 3.15 4.49
N LEU A 402 -11.61 2.30 5.44
CA LEU A 402 -10.96 2.73 6.69
C LEU A 402 -9.53 3.25 6.50
N LEU A 403 -8.75 2.69 5.56
CA LEU A 403 -7.37 3.10 5.28
C LEU A 403 -7.23 3.90 3.97
N ASN A 404 -8.32 4.09 3.22
CA ASN A 404 -8.30 4.67 1.87
C ASN A 404 -7.29 4.01 0.91
N VAL A 405 -6.98 2.73 1.13
CA VAL A 405 -6.07 1.94 0.29
C VAL A 405 -6.89 1.15 -0.72
N ARG A 406 -6.53 1.28 -2.00
CA ARG A 406 -7.13 0.52 -3.11
C ARG A 406 -6.12 -0.51 -3.60
N PHE A 407 -6.43 -1.79 -3.41
CA PHE A 407 -5.61 -2.86 -3.95
C PHE A 407 -6.08 -3.22 -5.36
N GLN A 408 -5.16 -3.21 -6.32
CA GLN A 408 -5.42 -3.64 -7.69
C GLN A 408 -5.79 -5.15 -7.72
N PRO A 409 -6.67 -5.59 -8.66
CA PRO A 409 -7.06 -7.00 -8.80
C PRO A 409 -5.91 -8.03 -8.80
N PRO A 410 -4.76 -7.82 -9.50
CA PRO A 410 -3.65 -8.75 -9.44
C PRO A 410 -3.03 -8.88 -8.04
N LEU A 411 -2.93 -7.79 -7.29
CA LEU A 411 -2.38 -7.78 -5.93
C LEU A 411 -3.32 -8.49 -4.94
N VAL A 412 -4.64 -8.34 -5.13
CA VAL A 412 -5.65 -9.09 -4.33
C VAL A 412 -5.57 -10.59 -4.63
N ALA A 413 -5.34 -10.97 -5.88
CA ALA A 413 -5.16 -12.38 -6.27
C ALA A 413 -3.91 -13.00 -5.64
N ASP A 414 -2.80 -12.25 -5.61
CA ASP A 414 -1.56 -12.71 -4.96
C ASP A 414 -1.73 -12.84 -3.46
N LEU A 415 -2.32 -11.83 -2.81
CA LEU A 415 -2.56 -11.84 -1.37
C LEU A 415 -3.48 -13.00 -0.99
N SER A 416 -4.53 -13.26 -1.78
CA SER A 416 -5.40 -14.43 -1.63
C SER A 416 -4.59 -15.72 -1.70
N PHE A 417 -3.68 -15.83 -2.66
CA PHE A 417 -2.86 -17.01 -2.82
C PHE A 417 -1.93 -17.23 -1.62
N LEU A 418 -1.20 -16.19 -1.22
CA LEU A 418 -0.29 -16.19 -0.06
C LEU A 418 -1.03 -16.59 1.21
N LEU A 419 -2.18 -15.97 1.49
CA LEU A 419 -3.00 -16.28 2.67
C LEU A 419 -3.42 -17.75 2.70
N ARG A 420 -3.82 -18.33 1.57
CA ARG A 420 -4.23 -19.74 1.53
C ARG A 420 -3.06 -20.70 1.74
N VAL A 421 -1.88 -20.40 1.17
CA VAL A 421 -0.69 -21.24 1.37
C VAL A 421 -0.26 -21.18 2.84
N CYS A 422 -0.21 -20.00 3.45
CA CYS A 422 0.04 -19.87 4.88
C CYS A 422 -1.03 -20.59 5.71
N ALA A 423 -2.31 -20.41 5.39
CA ALA A 423 -3.42 -21.05 6.09
C ALA A 423 -3.33 -22.59 6.05
N PHE A 424 -2.92 -23.17 4.93
CA PHE A 424 -2.68 -24.61 4.83
C PHE A 424 -1.63 -25.10 5.84
N TRP A 425 -0.49 -24.40 5.93
CA TRP A 425 0.55 -24.74 6.90
C TRP A 425 0.12 -24.49 8.34
N ILE A 426 -0.63 -23.42 8.61
CA ILE A 426 -1.20 -23.14 9.93
C ILE A 426 -2.15 -24.26 10.37
N ILE A 427 -3.02 -24.74 9.47
CA ILE A 427 -3.92 -25.88 9.76
C ILE A 427 -3.10 -27.15 10.00
N LEU A 428 -2.09 -27.42 9.17
CA LEU A 428 -1.25 -28.60 9.33
C LEU A 428 -0.56 -28.63 10.70
N PHE A 429 0.11 -27.53 11.09
CA PHE A 429 0.75 -27.43 12.40
C PHE A 429 -0.27 -27.35 13.55
N GLY A 430 -1.43 -26.72 13.33
CA GLY A 430 -2.53 -26.73 14.30
C GLY A 430 -3.06 -28.14 14.59
N ILE A 431 -3.10 -29.03 13.59
CA ILE A 431 -3.44 -30.45 13.78
C ILE A 431 -2.34 -31.16 14.57
N VAL A 432 -1.06 -30.87 14.30
CA VAL A 432 0.09 -31.45 15.04
C VAL A 432 0.05 -31.05 16.52
N TYR A 433 -0.27 -29.78 16.81
CA TYR A 433 -0.44 -29.29 18.18
C TYR A 433 -1.78 -29.68 18.81
N LEU A 434 -2.77 -30.05 17.98
CA LEU A 434 -4.17 -30.28 18.33
C LEU A 434 -4.83 -29.05 18.99
N GLU A 435 -4.48 -27.86 18.50
CA GLU A 435 -5.05 -26.60 18.99
C GLU A 435 -6.19 -26.12 18.08
N PHE A 436 -7.34 -25.85 18.70
CA PHE A 436 -8.51 -25.30 18.03
C PHE A 436 -9.04 -24.16 18.91
N PHE A 437 -8.89 -22.91 18.46
CA PHE A 437 -9.10 -21.74 19.32
C PHE A 437 -8.36 -21.89 20.67
N GLY A 438 -7.07 -22.25 20.65
CA GLY A 438 -6.35 -22.71 21.84
C GLY A 438 -6.85 -24.09 22.33
N ASN A 439 -7.39 -24.16 23.56
CA ASN A 439 -7.79 -25.41 24.23
C ASN A 439 -9.27 -25.84 24.05
N LEU A 440 -9.98 -25.37 23.01
CA LEU A 440 -11.41 -25.69 22.86
C LEU A 440 -11.65 -27.21 22.77
N VAL A 441 -10.77 -27.91 22.06
CA VAL A 441 -10.84 -29.38 21.90
C VAL A 441 -10.54 -30.11 23.20
N GLU A 442 -9.59 -29.63 24.01
CA GLU A 442 -9.27 -30.22 25.30
C GLU A 442 -10.40 -30.03 26.31
N LEU A 443 -11.04 -28.84 26.33
CA LEU A 443 -12.21 -28.55 27.17
C LEU A 443 -13.44 -29.38 26.77
N LEU A 444 -13.63 -29.63 25.47
CA LEU A 444 -14.68 -30.51 24.94
C LEU A 444 -14.35 -31.99 25.19
N ALA A 445 -13.10 -32.41 25.01
CA ALA A 445 -12.65 -33.78 25.20
C ALA A 445 -12.70 -34.19 26.68
N HIS A 446 -12.36 -33.29 27.60
CA HIS A 446 -12.48 -33.54 29.04
C HIS A 446 -13.95 -33.57 29.50
N LYS A 447 -14.81 -32.75 28.89
CA LYS A 447 -16.27 -32.78 29.14
C LYS A 447 -16.97 -34.02 28.57
N TYR A 448 -16.45 -34.64 27.51
CA TYR A 448 -17.04 -35.81 26.83
C TYR A 448 -16.21 -37.11 26.92
N HIS A 449 -15.16 -37.17 27.75
CA HIS A 449 -14.28 -38.34 27.94
C HIS A 449 -13.71 -38.94 26.64
N TRP A 450 -13.30 -38.09 25.70
CA TRP A 450 -12.75 -38.55 24.42
C TRP A 450 -11.22 -38.70 24.48
N PRO A 451 -10.62 -39.86 24.09
CA PRO A 451 -9.19 -40.09 24.16
C PRO A 451 -8.48 -39.52 22.92
N ILE A 452 -8.35 -38.19 22.81
CA ILE A 452 -7.35 -37.60 21.89
C ILE A 452 -6.29 -36.95 22.76
N ALA A 453 -5.09 -37.50 22.73
CA ALA A 453 -3.90 -36.83 23.24
C ALA A 453 -3.31 -35.95 22.12
N PRO A 454 -2.87 -34.71 22.41
CA PRO A 454 -2.13 -33.91 21.44
C PRO A 454 -0.84 -34.62 21.05
N LEU A 455 -0.52 -34.67 19.76
CA LEU A 455 0.73 -35.26 19.26
C LEU A 455 1.94 -34.48 19.80
N PHE A 456 1.79 -33.17 19.98
CA PHE A 456 2.81 -32.30 20.56
C PHE A 456 2.17 -31.07 21.24
N ASN A 457 1.99 -31.09 22.56
CA ASN A 457 1.50 -29.92 23.30
C ASN A 457 2.66 -28.93 23.52
N ARG A 458 2.64 -27.79 22.84
CA ARG A 458 3.69 -26.75 22.95
C ARG A 458 3.69 -26.01 24.29
N LEU A 459 2.60 -26.05 25.07
CA LEU A 459 2.53 -25.43 26.40
C LEU A 459 2.99 -26.35 27.52
N ALA A 460 3.05 -27.67 27.30
CA ALA A 460 3.55 -28.59 28.31
C ALA A 460 5.04 -28.34 28.55
N GLU A 461 5.43 -28.12 29.81
CA GLU A 461 6.81 -27.82 30.22
C GLU A 461 7.82 -28.85 29.71
N GLN A 462 7.41 -30.13 29.61
CA GLN A 462 8.22 -31.23 29.09
C GLN A 462 8.58 -31.09 27.60
N ASN A 463 7.81 -30.33 26.84
CA ASN A 463 7.97 -30.18 25.39
C ASN A 463 8.65 -28.87 24.96
N TRP A 464 9.03 -28.00 25.90
CA TRP A 464 9.70 -26.74 25.57
C TRP A 464 11.08 -26.98 24.95
N THR A 465 11.85 -27.93 25.48
CA THR A 465 13.16 -28.32 24.95
C THR A 465 13.09 -28.88 23.53
N PRO A 466 12.26 -29.89 23.20
CA PRO A 466 12.16 -30.38 21.82
C PRO A 466 11.58 -29.33 20.87
N TYR A 467 10.70 -28.45 21.32
CA TYR A 467 10.18 -27.34 20.50
C TYR A 467 11.28 -26.32 20.16
N PHE A 468 12.09 -25.94 21.16
CA PHE A 468 13.24 -25.08 20.98
C PHE A 468 14.26 -25.70 20.01
N LEU A 469 14.58 -26.98 20.18
CA LEU A 469 15.52 -27.71 19.29
C LEU A 469 14.99 -27.81 17.86
N MET A 470 13.69 -28.04 17.65
CA MET A 470 13.10 -28.07 16.32
C MET A 470 13.21 -26.71 15.61
N ILE A 471 12.94 -25.61 16.33
CA ILE A 471 13.07 -24.25 15.80
C ILE A 471 14.53 -23.91 15.50
N LEU A 472 15.43 -24.27 16.41
CA LEU A 472 16.86 -24.08 16.21
C LEU A 472 17.36 -24.87 15.00
N ALA A 473 16.93 -26.11 14.84
CA ALA A 473 17.25 -26.94 13.68
C ALA A 473 16.73 -26.32 12.37
N ALA A 474 15.51 -25.75 12.38
CA ALA A 474 14.98 -25.03 11.23
C ALA A 474 15.81 -23.78 10.89
N GLY A 475 16.30 -23.05 11.90
CA GLY A 475 17.20 -21.91 11.72
C GLY A 475 18.58 -22.29 11.21
N ILE A 476 19.16 -23.39 11.73
CA ILE A 476 20.40 -23.99 11.22
C ILE A 476 20.21 -24.35 9.74
N LEU A 477 19.15 -25.09 9.41
CA LEU A 477 18.87 -25.50 8.03
C LEU A 477 18.77 -24.28 7.09
N MET A 478 18.06 -23.23 7.51
CA MET A 478 17.91 -22.00 6.72
C MET A 478 19.25 -21.31 6.47
N ILE A 479 20.07 -21.13 7.51
CA ILE A 479 21.34 -20.41 7.39
C ILE A 479 22.35 -21.21 6.57
N PHE A 480 22.43 -22.52 6.78
CA PHE A 480 23.25 -23.39 5.95
C PHE A 480 22.76 -23.44 4.49
N LEU A 481 21.45 -23.39 4.25
CA LEU A 481 20.91 -23.28 2.90
C LEU A 481 21.33 -21.95 2.23
N GLY A 482 21.31 -20.84 2.97
CA GLY A 482 21.80 -19.54 2.48
C GLY A 482 23.29 -19.57 2.13
N LEU A 483 24.11 -20.15 3.00
CA LEU A 483 25.55 -20.33 2.76
C LEU A 483 25.83 -21.29 1.60
N LEU A 484 25.03 -22.35 1.45
CA LEU A 484 25.14 -23.29 0.33
C LEU A 484 24.83 -22.60 -1.00
N VAL A 485 23.79 -21.76 -1.04
CA VAL A 485 23.46 -20.95 -2.21
C VAL A 485 24.61 -20.01 -2.56
N HIS A 486 25.19 -19.31 -1.58
CA HIS A 486 26.36 -18.45 -1.78
C HIS A 486 27.53 -19.25 -2.34
N LEU A 487 27.84 -20.41 -1.75
CA LEU A 487 28.91 -21.31 -2.21
C LEU A 487 28.70 -21.72 -3.67
N ILE A 488 27.50 -22.18 -4.03
CA ILE A 488 27.17 -22.58 -5.42
C ILE A 488 27.32 -21.40 -6.37
N GLY A 489 26.88 -20.19 -5.96
CA GLY A 489 27.06 -18.95 -6.72
C GLY A 489 28.53 -18.63 -6.97
N ALA A 490 29.35 -18.67 -5.92
CA ALA A 490 30.79 -18.40 -6.00
C ALA A 490 31.53 -19.43 -6.87
N LEU A 491 31.16 -20.71 -6.80
CA LEU A 491 31.69 -21.76 -7.69
C LEU A 491 31.33 -21.48 -9.15
N ARG A 492 30.07 -21.09 -9.42
CA ARG A 492 29.58 -20.83 -10.78
C ARG A 492 30.27 -19.62 -11.41
N GLN A 493 30.51 -18.58 -10.63
CA GLN A 493 31.20 -17.36 -11.05
C GLN A 493 32.74 -17.50 -11.04
N ARG A 494 33.27 -18.68 -10.63
CA ARG A 494 34.71 -18.94 -10.46
C ARG A 494 35.42 -17.94 -9.56
N HIS A 495 34.71 -17.38 -8.58
CA HIS A 495 35.23 -16.38 -7.66
C HIS A 495 35.82 -17.04 -6.41
N PHE A 496 37.11 -17.43 -6.48
CA PHE A 496 37.77 -18.23 -5.43
C PHE A 496 37.65 -17.63 -4.02
N VAL A 497 37.73 -16.30 -3.89
CA VAL A 497 37.61 -15.61 -2.60
C VAL A 497 36.25 -15.89 -1.94
N GLY A 498 35.15 -15.88 -2.70
CA GLY A 498 33.80 -16.14 -2.19
C GLY A 498 33.57 -17.60 -1.79
N VAL A 499 34.29 -18.53 -2.44
CA VAL A 499 34.29 -19.95 -2.05
C VAL A 499 34.93 -20.14 -0.69
N PHE A 500 36.12 -19.54 -0.48
CA PHE A 500 36.79 -19.60 0.81
C PHE A 500 35.96 -18.93 1.92
N GLU A 501 35.35 -17.78 1.64
CA GLU A 501 34.44 -17.10 2.57
C GLU A 501 33.30 -18.03 3.04
N SER A 502 32.56 -18.61 2.08
CA SER A 502 31.42 -19.49 2.38
C SER A 502 31.85 -20.71 3.20
N VAL A 503 32.98 -21.31 2.86
CA VAL A 503 33.53 -22.49 3.57
C VAL A 503 33.98 -22.12 4.98
N VAL A 504 34.67 -20.99 5.16
CA VAL A 504 35.11 -20.52 6.49
C VAL A 504 33.92 -20.26 7.40
N ILE A 505 32.89 -19.58 6.90
CA ILE A 505 31.67 -19.31 7.69
C ILE A 505 30.95 -20.62 8.01
N MET A 506 30.81 -21.53 7.05
CA MET A 506 30.14 -22.82 7.26
C MET A 506 30.86 -23.70 8.30
N LEU A 507 32.19 -23.82 8.20
CA LEU A 507 33.02 -24.58 9.14
C LEU A 507 33.05 -23.91 10.52
N GLY A 508 33.16 -22.59 10.56
CA GLY A 508 33.22 -21.84 11.81
C GLY A 508 31.90 -21.92 12.57
N THR A 509 30.77 -21.66 11.90
CA THR A 509 29.44 -21.73 12.53
C THR A 509 29.08 -23.16 12.89
N GLY A 510 29.34 -24.14 12.01
CA GLY A 510 29.12 -25.56 12.29
C GLY A 510 29.97 -26.08 13.45
N GLY A 511 31.25 -25.71 13.49
CA GLY A 511 32.16 -26.05 14.57
C GLY A 511 31.72 -25.47 15.91
N LEU A 512 31.33 -24.20 15.93
CA LEU A 512 30.83 -23.53 17.14
C LEU A 512 29.53 -24.16 17.66
N LEU A 513 28.59 -24.51 16.78
CA LEU A 513 27.34 -25.19 17.16
C LEU A 513 27.59 -26.57 17.77
N LEU A 514 28.46 -27.38 17.17
CA LEU A 514 28.78 -28.72 17.67
C LEU A 514 29.52 -28.65 19.01
N PHE A 515 30.43 -27.70 19.15
CA PHE A 515 31.15 -27.47 20.41
C PHE A 515 30.18 -27.08 21.54
N LEU A 516 29.34 -26.06 21.31
CA LEU A 516 28.37 -25.59 22.32
C LEU A 516 27.30 -26.64 22.62
N GLY A 517 26.84 -27.39 21.62
CA GLY A 517 25.84 -28.44 21.81
C GLY A 517 26.36 -29.63 22.63
N ALA A 518 27.66 -29.94 22.51
CA ALA A 518 28.32 -30.98 23.30
C ALA A 518 28.55 -30.55 24.76
N GLU A 519 28.93 -29.29 25.00
CA GLU A 519 29.06 -28.73 26.36
C GLU A 519 27.71 -28.51 27.05
N GLY A 520 26.63 -28.33 26.27
CA GLY A 520 25.28 -28.16 26.79
C GLY A 520 24.51 -29.45 27.07
N ASP A 521 25.16 -30.62 27.09
CA ASP A 521 24.57 -31.96 27.27
C ASP A 521 23.46 -32.35 26.25
N THR A 522 23.27 -31.55 25.19
CA THR A 522 22.27 -31.82 24.13
C THR A 522 22.77 -32.78 23.05
N LEU A 523 24.09 -32.87 22.86
CA LEU A 523 24.77 -33.71 21.88
C LEU A 523 25.77 -34.66 22.57
N PRO A 524 26.09 -35.82 21.96
CA PRO A 524 27.14 -36.70 22.47
C PRO A 524 28.47 -35.96 22.68
N ALA A 525 29.09 -36.10 23.85
CA ALA A 525 30.35 -35.43 24.22
C ALA A 525 31.51 -35.68 23.21
N ALA A 526 31.44 -36.77 22.45
CA ALA A 526 32.39 -37.07 21.37
C ALA A 526 32.39 -36.04 20.22
N LEU A 527 31.31 -35.26 20.07
CA LEU A 527 31.20 -34.21 19.05
C LEU A 527 31.88 -32.90 19.46
N GLY A 528 32.20 -32.70 20.74
CA GLY A 528 32.90 -31.49 21.23
C GLY A 528 34.27 -31.29 20.56
N PRO A 529 35.17 -32.29 20.60
CA PRO A 529 36.46 -32.22 19.91
C PRO A 529 36.31 -32.03 18.39
N VAL A 530 35.31 -32.65 17.76
CA VAL A 530 35.01 -32.49 16.33
C VAL A 530 34.63 -31.04 16.02
N GLY A 531 33.79 -30.41 16.86
CA GLY A 531 33.43 -29.00 16.73
C GLY A 531 34.64 -28.07 16.80
N LEU A 532 35.55 -28.33 17.75
CA LEU A 532 36.80 -27.58 17.87
C LEU A 532 37.71 -27.75 16.64
N TYR A 533 37.85 -28.98 16.13
CA TYR A 533 38.64 -29.23 14.92
C TYR A 533 38.06 -28.55 13.67
N LEU A 534 36.73 -28.49 13.53
CA LEU A 534 36.09 -27.76 12.43
C LEU A 534 36.32 -26.25 12.54
N PHE A 535 36.24 -25.70 13.76
CA PHE A 535 36.54 -24.28 13.98
C PHE A 535 38.01 -23.96 13.71
N MET A 536 38.94 -24.80 14.17
CA MET A 536 40.36 -24.68 13.81
C MET A 536 40.56 -24.81 12.30
N GLY A 537 39.82 -25.70 11.64
CA GLY A 537 39.78 -25.83 10.18
C GLY A 537 39.32 -24.55 9.49
N ALA A 538 38.32 -23.84 10.02
CA ALA A 538 37.89 -22.54 9.53
C ALA A 538 39.00 -21.49 9.62
N VAL A 539 39.73 -21.44 10.74
CA VAL A 539 40.88 -20.53 10.94
C VAL A 539 42.01 -20.86 9.96
N VAL A 540 42.33 -22.15 9.78
CA VAL A 540 43.36 -22.59 8.82
C VAL A 540 42.95 -22.23 7.39
N MET A 541 41.70 -22.47 7.00
CA MET A 541 41.19 -22.11 5.68
C MET A 541 41.18 -20.60 5.44
N ALA A 542 40.84 -19.80 6.47
CA ALA A 542 40.97 -18.35 6.45
C ALA A 542 42.43 -17.91 6.32
N GLY A 543 43.39 -18.65 6.88
CA GLY A 543 44.82 -18.44 6.70
C GLY A 543 45.31 -18.79 5.29
N ILE A 544 44.95 -19.97 4.77
CA ILE A 544 45.34 -20.45 3.43
C ILE A 544 44.86 -19.49 2.34
N SER A 545 43.66 -18.94 2.50
CA SER A 545 43.12 -17.98 1.55
C SER A 545 44.03 -16.75 1.37
N LEU A 546 44.98 -16.44 2.28
CA LEU A 546 45.89 -15.27 2.20
C LEU A 546 46.84 -15.37 1.00
N ILE A 547 46.99 -16.58 0.49
CA ILE A 547 47.74 -16.87 -0.73
C ILE A 547 46.98 -16.36 -1.97
N VAL A 548 45.64 -16.32 -1.93
CA VAL A 548 44.78 -15.87 -3.04
C VAL A 548 44.60 -14.35 -3.06
N ASP A 549 44.35 -13.75 -1.89
CA ASP A 549 44.12 -12.31 -1.72
C ASP A 549 44.81 -11.84 -0.43
N ARG A 550 45.53 -10.72 -0.42
CA ARG A 550 46.33 -10.28 0.74
C ARG A 550 45.53 -9.49 1.78
N ASP A 551 44.23 -9.33 1.59
CA ASP A 551 43.36 -8.60 2.51
C ASP A 551 43.13 -9.35 3.84
N VAL A 552 43.92 -8.99 4.86
CA VAL A 552 43.82 -9.57 6.21
C VAL A 552 42.49 -9.22 6.88
N ILE A 553 42.01 -7.98 6.68
CA ILE A 553 40.78 -7.47 7.31
C ILE A 553 39.57 -8.32 6.90
N LYS A 554 39.44 -8.67 5.62
CA LYS A 554 38.32 -9.49 5.11
C LYS A 554 38.21 -10.84 5.83
N ARG A 555 39.33 -11.48 6.21
CA ARG A 555 39.31 -12.79 6.88
C ARG A 555 38.89 -12.70 8.33
N ILE A 556 39.33 -11.65 9.01
CA ILE A 556 38.87 -11.35 10.36
C ILE A 556 37.36 -11.11 10.32
N LEU A 557 36.86 -10.41 9.30
CA LEU A 557 35.42 -10.23 9.07
C LEU A 557 34.70 -11.56 8.83
N TRP A 558 35.25 -12.50 8.06
CA TRP A 558 34.64 -13.82 7.86
C TRP A 558 34.53 -14.64 9.15
N LEU A 559 35.56 -14.60 10.00
CA LEU A 559 35.54 -15.25 11.31
C LEU A 559 34.54 -14.57 12.25
N LEU A 560 34.47 -13.24 12.23
CA LEU A 560 33.46 -12.48 12.98
C LEU A 560 32.05 -12.80 12.46
N GLU A 561 31.89 -12.95 11.15
CA GLU A 561 30.63 -13.31 10.50
C GLU A 561 30.18 -14.73 10.86
N SER A 562 31.12 -15.67 11.03
CA SER A 562 30.82 -17.00 11.57
C SER A 562 30.19 -16.93 12.97
N THR A 563 30.72 -16.07 13.84
CA THR A 563 30.14 -15.82 15.17
C THR A 563 28.80 -15.08 15.08
N ALA A 564 28.66 -14.12 14.15
CA ALA A 564 27.40 -13.44 13.91
C ALA A 564 26.32 -14.40 13.37
N ALA A 565 26.69 -15.36 12.51
CA ALA A 565 25.80 -16.38 11.98
C ALA A 565 25.23 -17.27 13.10
N PHE A 566 26.01 -17.57 14.15
CA PHE A 566 25.48 -18.21 15.35
C PHE A 566 24.40 -17.34 16.03
N GLY A 567 24.61 -16.03 16.15
CA GLY A 567 23.59 -15.11 16.65
C GLY A 567 22.32 -15.09 15.78
N HIS A 568 22.46 -15.23 14.45
CA HIS A 568 21.34 -15.34 13.52
C HIS A 568 20.61 -16.68 13.65
N ILE A 569 21.29 -17.76 14.03
CA ILE A 569 20.63 -19.04 14.36
C ILE A 569 19.84 -18.87 15.65
N LEU A 570 20.44 -18.28 16.68
CA LEU A 570 19.79 -18.09 17.98
C LEU A 570 18.59 -17.13 17.89
N SER A 571 18.58 -16.16 16.97
CA SER A 571 17.44 -15.27 16.77
C SER A 571 16.19 -15.99 16.26
N HIS A 572 16.32 -17.20 15.67
CA HIS A 572 15.18 -18.03 15.31
C HIS A 572 14.40 -18.52 16.54
N ALA A 573 15.02 -18.57 17.73
CA ALA A 573 14.32 -18.84 19.00
C ALA A 573 13.16 -17.86 19.25
N ARG A 574 13.16 -16.70 18.58
CA ARG A 574 12.02 -15.79 18.59
C ARG A 574 10.73 -16.43 18.07
N LEU A 575 10.80 -17.34 17.10
CA LEU A 575 9.62 -18.08 16.63
C LEU A 575 8.96 -18.85 17.77
N MET A 576 9.76 -19.42 18.67
CA MET A 576 9.26 -20.10 19.87
C MET A 576 8.54 -19.11 20.78
N ALA A 577 9.19 -17.99 21.10
CA ALA A 577 8.64 -16.98 22.01
C ALA A 577 7.29 -16.45 21.53
N PHE A 578 7.17 -16.09 20.25
CA PHE A 578 5.91 -15.62 19.68
C PHE A 578 4.85 -16.73 19.59
N GLY A 579 5.24 -17.95 19.22
CA GLY A 579 4.31 -19.07 19.18
C GLY A 579 3.75 -19.45 20.56
N LEU A 580 4.61 -19.48 21.59
CA LEU A 580 4.20 -19.75 22.96
C LEU A 580 3.33 -18.62 23.53
N ALA A 581 3.68 -17.36 23.26
CA ALA A 581 2.88 -16.21 23.68
C ALA A 581 1.48 -16.23 23.03
N ALA A 582 1.39 -16.57 21.74
CA ALA A 582 0.12 -16.71 21.03
C ALA A 582 -0.77 -17.79 21.68
N ALA A 583 -0.17 -18.95 21.96
CA ALA A 583 -0.85 -20.07 22.60
C ALA A 583 -1.34 -19.70 24.01
N ALA A 584 -0.46 -19.13 24.83
CA ALA A 584 -0.80 -18.69 26.19
C ALA A 584 -1.91 -17.62 26.20
N LEU A 585 -1.88 -16.69 25.25
CA LEU A 585 -2.90 -15.65 25.13
C LEU A 585 -4.26 -16.22 24.69
N ALA A 586 -4.25 -17.22 23.80
CA ALA A 586 -5.45 -17.95 23.42
C ALA A 586 -6.04 -18.75 24.59
N LEU A 587 -5.19 -19.35 25.44
CA LEU A 587 -5.65 -20.01 26.66
C LEU A 587 -6.26 -19.03 27.65
N ALA A 588 -5.58 -17.91 27.90
CA ALA A 588 -6.07 -16.87 28.79
C ALA A 588 -7.43 -16.34 28.34
N ALA A 589 -7.65 -16.15 27.03
CA ALA A 589 -8.97 -15.73 26.50
C ALA A 589 -10.07 -16.75 26.81
N ASN A 590 -9.77 -18.03 26.67
CA ASN A 590 -10.72 -19.11 26.95
C ASN A 590 -11.01 -19.27 28.44
N GLU A 591 -10.08 -18.93 29.33
CA GLU A 591 -10.27 -18.96 30.77
C GLU A 591 -11.05 -17.75 31.29
N VAL A 592 -10.80 -16.55 30.73
CA VAL A 592 -11.45 -15.30 31.15
C VAL A 592 -12.96 -15.34 30.93
N GLY A 593 -13.45 -15.93 29.84
CA GLY A 593 -14.89 -15.98 29.55
C GLY A 593 -15.70 -16.72 30.63
N PRO A 594 -15.42 -18.00 30.89
CA PRO A 594 -16.06 -18.77 31.96
C PRO A 594 -15.79 -18.21 33.36
N ALA A 595 -14.58 -17.70 33.64
CA ALA A 595 -14.24 -17.11 34.94
C ALA A 595 -15.07 -15.84 35.22
N MET A 596 -15.30 -14.99 34.21
CA MET A 596 -16.20 -13.85 34.38
C MET A 596 -17.66 -14.28 34.53
N ALA A 597 -18.11 -15.28 33.78
CA ALA A 597 -19.48 -15.80 33.90
C ALA A 597 -19.80 -16.32 35.31
N THR A 598 -18.84 -16.99 35.97
CA THR A 598 -18.98 -17.47 37.35
C THR A 598 -18.86 -16.32 38.36
N GLN A 599 -17.96 -15.36 38.16
CA GLN A 599 -17.77 -14.22 39.05
C GLN A 599 -18.97 -13.25 39.08
N PHE A 600 -19.64 -13.03 37.95
CA PHE A 600 -20.86 -12.20 37.88
C PHE A 600 -22.13 -12.93 38.35
N ARG A 601 -22.04 -14.19 38.80
CA ARG A 601 -23.17 -14.99 39.35
C ARG A 601 -24.41 -15.00 38.44
N ILE A 602 -24.24 -15.00 37.12
CA ILE A 602 -25.35 -15.11 36.18
C ILE A 602 -25.80 -16.58 36.12
N PRO A 603 -26.99 -16.96 36.64
CA PRO A 603 -27.39 -18.36 36.67
C PRO A 603 -27.81 -18.86 35.29
N GLY A 604 -27.47 -20.11 34.99
CA GLY A 604 -28.06 -20.87 33.87
C GLY A 604 -27.36 -20.72 32.51
N VAL A 605 -28.02 -21.24 31.47
CA VAL A 605 -27.56 -21.30 30.07
C VAL A 605 -27.14 -19.93 29.54
N ILE A 606 -27.78 -18.86 30.02
CA ILE A 606 -27.51 -17.47 29.63
C ILE A 606 -26.09 -17.05 30.07
N GLY A 607 -25.67 -17.41 31.28
CA GLY A 607 -24.31 -17.12 31.78
C GLY A 607 -23.23 -17.84 30.97
N THR A 608 -23.49 -19.09 30.57
CA THR A 608 -22.59 -19.86 29.70
C THR A 608 -22.46 -19.23 28.32
N ILE A 609 -23.59 -18.85 27.70
CA ILE A 609 -23.58 -18.18 26.38
C ILE A 609 -22.84 -16.84 26.45
N ALA A 610 -23.08 -16.04 27.47
CA ALA A 610 -22.38 -14.76 27.68
C ALA A 610 -20.87 -14.96 27.86
N GLY A 611 -20.45 -15.97 28.63
CA GLY A 611 -19.03 -16.31 28.81
C GLY A 611 -18.34 -16.75 27.52
N TRP A 612 -18.99 -17.57 26.69
CA TRP A 612 -18.47 -17.96 25.38
C TRP A 612 -18.38 -16.79 24.40
N LEU A 613 -19.37 -15.90 24.42
CA LEU A 613 -19.36 -14.70 23.57
C LEU A 613 -18.23 -13.74 23.99
N LEU A 614 -18.00 -13.59 25.30
CA LEU A 614 -16.90 -12.80 25.83
C LEU A 614 -15.53 -13.41 25.46
N ALA A 615 -15.38 -14.73 25.64
CA ALA A 615 -14.17 -15.46 25.22
C ALA A 615 -13.90 -15.27 23.71
N ALA A 616 -14.93 -15.42 22.86
CA ALA A 616 -14.81 -15.19 21.43
C ALA A 616 -14.42 -13.74 21.09
N GLY A 617 -14.90 -12.76 21.87
CA GLY A 617 -14.50 -11.36 21.76
C GLY A 617 -13.02 -11.15 22.05
N PHE A 618 -12.53 -11.65 23.20
CA PHE A 618 -11.11 -11.59 23.55
C PHE A 618 -10.23 -12.35 22.56
N GLN A 619 -10.66 -13.52 22.12
CA GLN A 619 -9.97 -14.34 21.12
C GLN A 619 -9.82 -13.59 19.80
N THR A 620 -10.89 -12.96 19.32
CA THR A 620 -10.87 -12.14 18.09
C THR A 620 -9.93 -10.94 18.26
N MET A 621 -9.99 -10.26 19.41
CA MET A 621 -9.14 -9.12 19.70
C MET A 621 -7.65 -9.51 19.71
N PHE A 622 -7.30 -10.58 20.43
CA PHE A 622 -5.93 -11.08 20.49
C PHE A 622 -5.42 -11.57 19.14
N PHE A 623 -6.27 -12.26 18.37
CA PHE A 623 -5.92 -12.65 17.01
C PHE A 623 -5.58 -11.44 16.13
N VAL A 624 -6.42 -10.40 16.14
CA VAL A 624 -6.20 -9.18 15.35
C VAL A 624 -4.93 -8.45 15.77
N PHE A 625 -4.63 -8.37 17.07
CA PHE A 625 -3.41 -7.71 17.54
C PHE A 625 -2.13 -8.50 17.27
N THR A 626 -2.20 -9.82 17.33
CA THR A 626 -0.99 -10.66 17.26
C THR A 626 -0.67 -11.14 15.84
N ILE A 627 -1.65 -11.24 14.93
CA ILE A 627 -1.44 -11.74 13.57
C ILE A 627 -0.36 -10.98 12.79
N MET A 628 -0.31 -9.64 12.94
CA MET A 628 0.72 -8.83 12.28
C MET A 628 2.12 -9.21 12.80
N GLY A 629 2.27 -9.36 14.12
CA GLY A 629 3.51 -9.82 14.73
C GLY A 629 3.91 -11.23 14.26
N HIS A 630 2.95 -12.15 14.19
CA HIS A 630 3.18 -13.53 13.76
C HIS A 630 3.59 -13.67 12.29
N ILE A 631 3.22 -12.72 11.43
CA ILE A 631 3.61 -12.69 10.02
C ILE A 631 4.93 -11.94 9.82
N ILE A 632 5.11 -10.80 10.51
CA ILE A 632 6.30 -9.95 10.38
C ILE A 632 7.55 -10.63 10.93
N GLN A 633 7.44 -11.38 12.03
CA GLN A 633 8.61 -12.02 12.63
C GLN A 633 9.25 -13.05 11.69
N PRO A 634 8.52 -14.03 11.11
CA PRO A 634 9.05 -14.88 10.06
C PRO A 634 9.61 -14.11 8.87
N ALA A 635 8.95 -13.04 8.40
CA ALA A 635 9.44 -12.22 7.29
C ALA A 635 10.81 -11.60 7.62
N ARG A 636 10.97 -11.08 8.84
CA ARG A 636 12.22 -10.52 9.33
C ARG A 636 13.35 -11.55 9.32
N LEU A 637 13.09 -12.80 9.73
CA LEU A 637 14.13 -13.84 9.70
C LEU A 637 14.66 -14.05 8.27
N HIS A 638 13.77 -14.06 7.28
CA HIS A 638 14.18 -14.16 5.88
C HIS A 638 14.99 -12.93 5.44
N TRP A 639 14.54 -11.72 5.76
CA TRP A 639 15.20 -10.48 5.32
C TRP A 639 16.51 -10.16 6.03
N VAL A 640 16.65 -10.53 7.30
CA VAL A 640 17.85 -10.17 8.08
C VAL A 640 18.83 -11.32 8.17
N GLU A 641 18.35 -12.56 8.30
CA GLU A 641 19.22 -13.69 8.62
C GLU A 641 19.50 -14.55 7.38
N PHE A 642 18.49 -14.81 6.53
CA PHE A 642 18.70 -15.52 5.27
C PHE A 642 19.35 -14.60 4.21
N PHE A 643 18.81 -13.39 4.01
CA PHE A 643 19.28 -12.48 2.94
C PHE A 643 20.68 -11.94 3.16
N SER A 644 21.11 -11.77 4.42
CA SER A 644 22.48 -11.41 4.73
C SER A 644 23.47 -12.49 4.28
N LYS A 645 23.11 -13.78 4.38
CA LYS A 645 24.06 -14.89 4.19
C LYS A 645 24.36 -15.19 2.74
N PHE A 646 23.43 -14.87 1.83
CA PHE A 646 23.70 -14.91 0.39
C PHE A 646 24.07 -13.54 -0.20
N LYS A 647 24.37 -12.55 0.68
CA LYS A 647 24.82 -11.19 0.30
C LYS A 647 23.89 -10.45 -0.66
N PHE A 648 22.59 -10.68 -0.52
CA PHE A 648 21.56 -10.06 -1.37
C PHE A 648 21.66 -8.53 -1.45
N HIS A 649 22.03 -7.91 -0.33
CA HIS A 649 22.06 -6.46 -0.18
C HIS A 649 23.35 -5.81 -0.68
N GLU A 650 24.42 -6.57 -0.87
CA GLU A 650 25.69 -6.07 -1.41
C GLU A 650 25.71 -6.13 -2.94
N GLU A 651 24.96 -7.06 -3.53
CA GLU A 651 24.90 -7.29 -4.97
C GLU A 651 23.50 -6.97 -5.55
N THR A 652 23.10 -5.69 -5.52
CA THR A 652 21.81 -5.25 -6.08
C THR A 652 21.89 -5.03 -7.60
N GLY A 653 20.89 -5.52 -8.34
CA GLY A 653 20.76 -5.32 -9.78
C GLY A 653 19.73 -4.25 -10.14
N ARG A 654 19.75 -3.79 -11.40
CA ARG A 654 18.70 -2.92 -11.95
C ARG A 654 17.48 -3.76 -12.33
N ARG A 655 16.27 -3.30 -12.01
CA ARG A 655 15.04 -4.01 -12.39
C ARG A 655 14.77 -3.87 -13.89
N TYR A 656 14.44 -4.98 -14.54
CA TYR A 656 13.96 -4.97 -15.92
C TYR A 656 12.61 -4.26 -16.06
N GLN A 657 12.62 -3.15 -16.79
CA GLN A 657 11.45 -2.34 -17.12
C GLN A 657 11.28 -2.29 -18.64
N PRO A 658 10.50 -3.21 -19.24
CA PRO A 658 10.30 -3.19 -20.68
C PRO A 658 9.56 -1.92 -21.12
N PHE A 659 9.95 -1.37 -22.26
CA PHE A 659 9.22 -0.32 -22.94
C PHE A 659 8.00 -0.92 -23.65
N HIS A 660 6.83 -0.78 -23.03
CA HIS A 660 5.55 -1.37 -23.47
C HIS A 660 4.45 -0.30 -23.55
N LYS A 661 3.34 -0.65 -24.19
CA LYS A 661 2.13 0.17 -24.18
C LYS A 661 1.38 0.04 -22.86
N SER A 662 0.89 1.16 -22.34
CA SER A 662 0.20 1.25 -21.06
C SER A 662 -1.08 0.41 -20.97
N GLY A 663 -1.61 -0.07 -22.10
CA GLY A 663 -2.79 -0.93 -22.18
C GLY A 663 -2.53 -2.43 -21.98
N ASP A 664 -1.28 -2.89 -22.04
CA ASP A 664 -0.90 -4.31 -21.99
C ASP A 664 -0.27 -4.73 -20.64
N ALA A 665 -0.32 -3.85 -19.63
CA ALA A 665 0.35 -3.99 -18.32
C ALA A 665 -0.47 -4.75 -17.25
#